data_AF-A0AAE0GGG7-F1
#
_entry.id   AF-A0AAE0GGG7-F1
#
_cell.length_a   1.000
_cell.length_b   1.000
_cell.length_c   1.000
_cell.angle_alpha   90.00
_cell.angle_beta   90.00
_cell.angle_gamma   90.00
#
_symmetry.space_group_name_H-M   'P 1'
#
loop_
_entity.id
_entity.type
_entity.pdbx_description
1 polymer ?
#
loop_
_entity_poly.entity_id
_entity_poly.type
_entity_poly.pdbx_seq_one_letter_code
_entity_poly.pdbx_strand_id
1 'polypeptide(L)'
;MLLTVGLLLQPIVATASGFTVQACEAEGVGEACVLKPVSELRFMEQPTDPSSCAEVQGQAGSVTWADFTLPRGKALLVQVNTSVPGQTSRRGFFVRPTRVTRDWGKAQVSETGATFYLAGTGQFSVKFAPDALWRNYTDATTFDSLMLFVNPELELPTAGATVISPKTTDLVVDLGPNRAYVFTAGVKYDWGKDHVFKVHDNTAVYFEPGAYVRARIVQTEKKVSNVTISGYGTLDSHYDLEDDLVGISGDATRQNIVVYGKNIRVFGVTLIITNPTCGSFGYCLNINPNWSPLANASDPFDATELQKDPPYKCRRAHCQEKNMDDSPNTDFHNCPSSHANGQSVSFVKCMTWQQGHDGLNAGKYGTVENSFVRVIDDALKPWDSHGRYTNVTIWQLALGWPINFGWWNWDQPDVNTVVDSIYVIHNHNWMSSPYWPEGQSGQCVVGGIYGSGAVKRGYRLNNIFVETACSCAVGLQISKAAYNRHTTPLGCVGSLLDMEIKGMFFDEEFYQTGGYDNFLSGETKPNSNCVGNLSGKIENLTLSGLVAGRAMSQSDFVVDTRTVPGLKFEEAVDPHPIPQYILHADRNAYTGSGGTNIDQDGVAVRSSSQCTYRCHTDWSCDCVVFQPSNSVCWKMRDCDPANFDTDDNFDVYMRPGSSAGTNDSPSIPLYSTA
;
A
#
# COMPACT_ATOMS: atom_id res chain seq x y z
N MET A 1 -26.64 31.30 -39.42
CA MET A 1 -25.42 31.71 -38.70
C MET A 1 -25.72 31.54 -37.21
N LEU A 2 -25.56 30.32 -36.69
CA LEU A 2 -25.80 29.98 -35.29
C LEU A 2 -24.46 29.50 -34.74
N LEU A 3 -23.79 30.37 -33.98
CA LEU A 3 -22.59 30.02 -33.22
C LEU A 3 -23.02 29.16 -32.04
N THR A 4 -22.82 27.85 -32.14
CA THR A 4 -22.76 26.96 -30.98
C THR A 4 -21.45 27.21 -30.25
N VAL A 5 -21.54 27.98 -29.16
CA VAL A 5 -20.46 28.09 -28.18
C VAL A 5 -20.33 26.73 -27.50
N GLY A 6 -19.33 25.95 -27.92
CA GLY A 6 -18.93 24.76 -27.18
C GLY A 6 -18.38 25.18 -25.84
N LEU A 7 -19.11 24.88 -24.76
CA LEU A 7 -18.52 24.85 -23.43
C LEU A 7 -17.40 23.80 -23.45
N LEU A 8 -16.16 24.28 -23.52
CA LEU A 8 -14.98 23.53 -23.12
C LEU A 8 -15.12 23.28 -21.61
N LEU A 9 -15.83 22.22 -21.24
CA LEU A 9 -15.62 21.57 -19.94
C LEU A 9 -14.17 21.07 -19.97
N GLN A 10 -13.28 21.87 -19.39
CA GLN A 10 -11.93 21.43 -19.06
C GLN A 10 -12.03 20.09 -18.30
N PRO A 11 -11.06 19.18 -18.46
CA PRO A 11 -10.99 18.00 -17.61
C PRO A 11 -11.11 18.46 -16.16
N ILE A 12 -11.83 17.67 -15.35
CA ILE A 12 -12.12 17.93 -13.95
C ILE A 12 -10.78 18.02 -13.19
N VAL A 13 -10.16 19.19 -13.25
CA VAL A 13 -9.15 19.67 -12.32
C VAL A 13 -9.92 20.68 -11.50
N ALA A 14 -10.72 20.18 -10.57
CA ALA A 14 -11.37 21.04 -9.59
C ALA A 14 -10.26 21.83 -8.88
N THR A 15 -10.39 23.15 -8.80
CA THR A 15 -9.40 24.11 -8.28
C THR A 15 -9.20 24.04 -6.77
N ALA A 16 -9.45 22.89 -6.15
CA ALA A 16 -9.42 22.74 -4.70
C ALA A 16 -8.28 21.80 -4.24
N SER A 17 -7.10 21.86 -4.85
CA SER A 17 -5.92 21.38 -4.13
C SER A 17 -5.58 22.45 -3.08
N GLY A 18 -5.82 22.17 -1.80
CA GLY A 18 -5.32 22.99 -0.70
C GLY A 18 -3.80 22.96 -0.57
N PHE A 19 -3.07 22.63 -1.63
CA PHE A 19 -1.62 22.51 -1.70
C PHE A 19 -1.08 23.27 -2.90
N THR A 20 0.09 23.89 -2.72
CA THR A 20 0.94 24.37 -3.80
C THR A 20 2.28 23.65 -3.69
N VAL A 21 2.81 23.18 -4.82
CA VAL A 21 4.07 22.46 -4.87
C VAL A 21 5.00 23.14 -5.86
N GLN A 22 6.25 23.33 -5.46
CA GLN A 22 7.36 23.68 -6.32
C GLN A 22 8.44 22.64 -6.17
N ALA A 23 9.16 22.34 -7.25
CA ALA A 23 10.26 21.41 -7.19
C ALA A 23 11.37 21.76 -8.19
N CYS A 24 12.57 21.25 -7.92
CA CYS A 24 13.66 21.22 -8.89
C CYS A 24 14.60 20.03 -8.63
N GLU A 25 15.24 19.56 -9.68
CA GLU A 25 16.31 18.58 -9.60
C GLU A 25 17.59 19.25 -9.09
N ALA A 26 18.18 18.67 -8.06
CA ALA A 26 19.45 19.07 -7.47
C ALA A 26 20.51 17.97 -7.68
N GLU A 27 21.78 18.37 -7.71
CA GLU A 27 22.91 17.42 -7.81
C GLU A 27 23.00 16.47 -6.60
N GLY A 28 22.45 16.88 -5.46
CA GLY A 28 22.41 16.09 -4.24
C GLY A 28 21.63 16.80 -3.13
N VAL A 29 21.51 16.15 -1.97
CA VAL A 29 20.89 16.77 -0.79
C VAL A 29 21.74 17.95 -0.31
N GLY A 30 21.09 19.07 -0.04
CA GLY A 30 21.74 20.32 0.38
C GLY A 30 22.19 21.22 -0.78
N GLU A 31 22.19 20.73 -2.01
CA GLU A 31 22.54 21.51 -3.20
C GLU A 31 21.35 22.34 -3.70
N ALA A 32 21.58 23.64 -3.89
CA ALA A 32 20.53 24.54 -4.34
C ALA A 32 20.16 24.32 -5.82
N CYS A 33 18.88 24.50 -6.14
CA CYS A 33 18.38 24.57 -7.51
C CYS A 33 17.24 25.60 -7.62
N VAL A 34 16.86 25.95 -8.85
CA VAL A 34 15.79 26.93 -9.10
C VAL A 34 14.43 26.22 -9.07
N LEU A 35 13.71 26.37 -7.96
CA LEU A 35 12.36 25.85 -7.79
C LEU A 35 11.41 26.34 -8.88
N LYS A 36 10.65 25.41 -9.46
CA LYS A 36 9.61 25.71 -10.45
C LYS A 36 8.25 25.22 -9.93
N PRO A 37 7.16 25.97 -10.17
CA PRO A 37 5.82 25.49 -9.86
C PRO A 37 5.51 24.17 -10.56
N VAL A 38 4.94 23.23 -9.83
CA VAL A 38 4.38 21.99 -10.38
C VAL A 38 2.97 22.31 -10.85
N SER A 39 2.79 22.39 -12.17
CA SER A 39 1.51 22.79 -12.77
C SER A 39 0.46 21.69 -12.81
N GLU A 40 0.88 20.43 -12.65
CA GLU A 40 0.00 19.25 -12.79
C GLU A 40 -0.22 18.56 -11.45
N LEU A 41 -0.84 19.25 -10.50
CA LEU A 41 -1.40 18.60 -9.32
C LEU A 41 -2.69 17.89 -9.71
N ARG A 42 -2.73 16.58 -9.49
CA ARG A 42 -3.92 15.76 -9.66
C ARG A 42 -4.57 15.53 -8.32
N PHE A 43 -5.86 15.19 -8.37
CA PHE A 43 -6.66 15.14 -7.17
C PHE A 43 -7.83 14.17 -7.31
N MET A 44 -8.16 13.50 -6.21
CA MET A 44 -9.31 12.62 -6.08
C MET A 44 -9.97 12.90 -4.73
N GLU A 45 -11.18 13.45 -4.77
CA GLU A 45 -12.08 13.47 -3.61
C GLU A 45 -12.74 12.11 -3.48
N GLN A 46 -13.20 11.85 -2.26
CA GLN A 46 -14.18 10.81 -2.07
C GLN A 46 -15.52 11.18 -2.74
N PRO A 47 -16.25 10.21 -3.30
CA PRO A 47 -17.60 10.43 -3.80
C PRO A 47 -18.50 11.02 -2.70
N THR A 48 -19.16 12.14 -3.00
CA THR A 48 -19.95 12.92 -2.04
C THR A 48 -21.36 12.38 -1.79
N ASP A 49 -21.78 11.26 -2.40
CA ASP A 49 -23.11 10.68 -2.15
C ASP A 49 -23.09 9.86 -0.84
N PRO A 50 -23.56 10.42 0.29
CA PRO A 50 -23.48 9.74 1.59
C PRO A 50 -24.59 8.69 1.74
N SER A 51 -25.50 8.57 0.76
CA SER A 51 -26.79 7.90 0.95
C SER A 51 -26.86 6.46 0.44
N SER A 52 -25.83 5.96 -0.26
CA SER A 52 -25.90 4.64 -0.90
C SER A 52 -24.78 3.64 -0.54
N CYS A 53 -23.60 4.05 -0.03
CA CYS A 53 -22.59 3.11 0.47
C CYS A 53 -22.45 3.22 1.99
N ALA A 54 -22.86 2.18 2.73
CA ALA A 54 -22.58 2.06 4.17
C ALA A 54 -21.07 2.08 4.50
N GLU A 55 -20.24 1.98 3.46
CA GLU A 55 -18.81 1.64 3.44
C GLU A 55 -17.92 2.89 3.34
N VAL A 56 -18.50 4.04 2.99
CA VAL A 56 -17.81 5.35 2.88
C VAL A 56 -18.26 6.35 3.95
N GLN A 57 -19.17 5.94 4.84
CA GLN A 57 -19.73 6.81 5.87
C GLN A 57 -18.64 7.34 6.80
N GLY A 58 -18.50 8.67 6.88
CA GLY A 58 -17.52 9.33 7.75
C GLY A 58 -16.14 9.53 7.13
N GLN A 59 -15.86 8.93 5.97
CA GLN A 59 -14.78 9.40 5.12
C GLN A 59 -15.23 10.73 4.48
N ALA A 60 -14.36 11.73 4.45
CA ALA A 60 -14.56 12.97 3.68
C ALA A 60 -13.25 13.63 3.24
N GLY A 61 -12.14 12.89 3.32
CA GLY A 61 -10.82 13.38 2.95
C GLY A 61 -10.59 13.34 1.45
N SER A 62 -9.35 13.63 1.07
CA SER A 62 -8.95 13.67 -0.32
C SER A 62 -7.50 13.21 -0.54
N VAL A 63 -7.17 12.89 -1.79
CA VAL A 63 -5.80 12.58 -2.19
C VAL A 63 -5.40 13.51 -3.32
N THR A 64 -4.49 14.44 -3.04
CA THR A 64 -3.76 15.22 -4.03
C THR A 64 -2.45 14.51 -4.34
N TRP A 65 -2.00 14.50 -5.59
CA TRP A 65 -0.69 13.96 -5.93
C TRP A 65 0.01 14.68 -7.08
N ALA A 66 1.32 14.47 -7.15
CA ALA A 66 2.18 14.86 -8.25
C ALA A 66 3.13 13.73 -8.62
N ASP A 67 3.39 13.56 -9.92
CA ASP A 67 4.42 12.66 -10.43
C ASP A 67 5.67 13.46 -10.82
N PHE A 68 6.82 12.97 -10.37
CA PHE A 68 8.14 13.48 -10.74
C PHE A 68 8.94 12.38 -11.41
N THR A 69 9.89 12.78 -12.24
CA THR A 69 10.96 11.93 -12.73
C THR A 69 12.26 12.38 -12.09
N LEU A 70 13.01 11.46 -11.51
CA LEU A 70 14.29 11.73 -10.86
C LEU A 70 15.38 10.86 -11.48
N PRO A 71 16.38 11.44 -12.15
CA PRO A 71 17.53 10.70 -12.65
C PRO A 71 18.32 10.06 -11.51
N ARG A 72 18.97 8.92 -11.81
CA ARG A 72 19.78 8.20 -10.82
C ARG A 72 20.89 9.10 -10.28
N GLY A 73 21.02 9.13 -8.94
CA GLY A 73 22.07 9.88 -8.25
C GLY A 73 21.76 11.36 -8.03
N LYS A 74 20.57 11.83 -8.39
CA LYS A 74 20.08 13.20 -8.11
C LYS A 74 19.22 13.23 -6.86
N ALA A 75 18.94 14.43 -6.37
CA ALA A 75 17.91 14.68 -5.36
C ALA A 75 16.83 15.62 -5.92
N LEU A 76 15.62 15.52 -5.37
CA LEU A 76 14.53 16.44 -5.67
C LEU A 76 14.37 17.42 -4.50
N LEU A 77 14.67 18.70 -4.72
CA LEU A 77 14.33 19.76 -3.76
C LEU A 77 12.86 20.12 -3.97
N VAL A 78 12.07 20.00 -2.91
CA VAL A 78 10.63 20.23 -2.94
C VAL A 78 10.27 21.33 -1.94
N GLN A 79 9.40 22.25 -2.36
CA GLN A 79 8.71 23.19 -1.49
C GLN A 79 7.21 22.96 -1.59
N VAL A 80 6.56 22.80 -0.45
CA VAL A 80 5.10 22.64 -0.35
C VAL A 80 4.54 23.73 0.55
N ASN A 81 3.42 24.34 0.16
CA ASN A 81 2.57 25.10 1.07
C ASN A 81 1.16 24.52 1.10
N THR A 82 0.53 24.50 2.27
CA THR A 82 -0.85 24.08 2.46
C THR A 82 -1.74 25.26 2.83
N SER A 83 -2.97 25.26 2.33
CA SER A 83 -4.08 26.09 2.76
C SER A 83 -5.24 25.25 3.29
N VAL A 84 -5.03 23.95 3.48
CA VAL A 84 -6.04 23.05 4.07
C VAL A 84 -6.28 23.45 5.52
N PRO A 85 -7.53 23.71 5.94
CA PRO A 85 -7.85 24.06 7.32
C PRO A 85 -7.33 23.02 8.32
N GLY A 86 -6.72 23.50 9.41
CA GLY A 86 -6.19 22.64 10.48
C GLY A 86 -4.83 22.00 10.19
N GLN A 87 -4.36 22.02 8.94
CA GLN A 87 -3.04 21.52 8.60
C GLN A 87 -1.95 22.55 8.85
N THR A 88 -0.95 22.17 9.64
CA THR A 88 0.18 23.03 10.00
C THR A 88 1.41 22.21 10.33
N SER A 89 2.59 22.74 10.03
CA SER A 89 3.87 22.17 10.47
C SER A 89 4.16 22.43 11.95
N ARG A 90 3.44 23.37 12.59
CA ARG A 90 3.65 23.72 14.02
C ARG A 90 3.44 22.53 14.94
N ARG A 91 2.64 21.55 14.52
CA ARG A 91 2.31 20.34 15.29
C ARG A 91 2.99 19.08 14.74
N GLY A 92 3.96 19.27 13.83
CA GLY A 92 4.74 18.20 13.21
C GLY A 92 4.70 18.27 11.69
N PHE A 93 5.77 17.81 11.06
CA PHE A 93 5.88 17.71 9.61
C PHE A 93 6.52 16.38 9.24
N PHE A 94 5.86 15.60 8.38
CA PHE A 94 6.29 14.24 8.04
C PHE A 94 6.35 14.05 6.54
N VAL A 95 7.39 13.32 6.11
CA VAL A 95 7.52 12.77 4.77
C VAL A 95 7.62 11.27 4.92
N ARG A 96 6.56 10.52 4.59
CA ARG A 96 6.49 9.07 4.80
C ARG A 96 6.74 8.32 3.49
N PRO A 97 7.38 7.12 3.48
CA PRO A 97 7.83 6.36 4.64
C PRO A 97 9.01 7.01 5.39
N THR A 98 8.84 7.29 6.67
CA THR A 98 9.86 7.95 7.50
C THR A 98 11.12 7.10 7.62
N ARG A 99 10.97 5.78 7.58
CA ARG A 99 12.08 4.81 7.58
C ARG A 99 13.07 4.98 6.43
N VAL A 100 12.58 5.48 5.29
CA VAL A 100 13.40 5.75 4.10
C VAL A 100 13.88 7.19 4.11
N THR A 101 13.02 8.11 4.51
CA THR A 101 13.20 9.53 4.24
C THR A 101 13.99 10.24 5.35
N ARG A 102 13.89 9.81 6.61
CA ARG A 102 14.49 10.52 7.78
C ARG A 102 16.02 10.69 7.71
N ASP A 103 16.70 9.86 6.93
CA ASP A 103 18.15 9.92 6.73
C ASP A 103 18.55 10.98 5.69
N TRP A 104 17.60 11.56 4.96
CA TRP A 104 17.83 12.60 3.94
C TRP A 104 17.88 14.01 4.52
N GLY A 105 17.78 14.14 5.85
CA GLY A 105 17.93 15.39 6.57
C GLY A 105 16.66 15.88 7.23
N LYS A 106 16.47 17.21 7.22
CA LYS A 106 15.38 17.93 7.88
C LYS A 106 14.67 18.83 6.90
N ALA A 107 13.46 19.23 7.25
CA ALA A 107 12.72 20.25 6.52
C ALA A 107 12.99 21.62 7.11
N GLN A 108 13.09 22.62 6.24
CA GLN A 108 12.90 24.01 6.64
C GLN A 108 11.39 24.28 6.66
N VAL A 109 10.83 24.48 7.85
CA VAL A 109 9.38 24.63 8.03
C VAL A 109 8.97 26.06 8.36
N SER A 110 7.85 26.48 7.82
CA SER A 110 7.04 27.63 8.24
C SER A 110 5.65 27.12 8.64
N GLU A 111 4.79 27.95 9.24
CA GLU A 111 3.49 27.49 9.76
C GLU A 111 2.66 26.64 8.78
N THR A 112 2.63 27.05 7.51
CA THR A 112 1.86 26.39 6.46
C THR A 112 2.71 25.90 5.30
N GLY A 113 4.04 25.83 5.46
CA GLY A 113 4.92 25.45 4.37
C GLY A 113 6.17 24.71 4.83
N ALA A 114 6.76 23.93 3.93
CA ALA A 114 7.97 23.17 4.19
C ALA A 114 8.83 23.08 2.92
N THR A 115 10.15 23.15 3.08
CA THR A 115 11.14 22.90 2.03
C THR A 115 12.06 21.77 2.44
N PHE A 116 12.23 20.75 1.60
CA PHE A 116 12.92 19.51 1.94
C PHE A 116 13.45 18.79 0.70
N TYR A 117 14.36 17.82 0.89
CA TYR A 117 14.91 17.00 -0.21
C TYR A 117 14.32 15.59 -0.21
N LEU A 118 14.14 15.03 -1.40
CA LEU A 118 13.93 13.59 -1.62
C LEU A 118 15.14 13.03 -2.37
N ALA A 119 15.92 12.15 -1.73
CA ALA A 119 17.21 11.69 -2.25
C ALA A 119 17.11 10.41 -3.11
N GLY A 120 15.90 10.04 -3.54
CA GLY A 120 15.68 8.83 -4.31
C GLY A 120 14.26 8.72 -4.85
N THR A 121 14.06 7.71 -5.70
CA THR A 121 12.74 7.34 -6.20
C THR A 121 11.92 6.65 -5.11
N GLY A 122 10.61 6.82 -5.12
CA GLY A 122 9.70 6.23 -4.15
C GLY A 122 8.32 6.87 -4.18
N GLN A 123 7.48 6.46 -3.23
CA GLN A 123 6.09 6.89 -3.14
C GLN A 123 5.87 7.56 -1.78
N PHE A 124 5.78 8.88 -1.76
CA PHE A 124 5.89 9.64 -0.51
C PHE A 124 4.60 10.34 -0.12
N SER A 125 4.21 10.26 1.15
CA SER A 125 3.12 11.06 1.73
C SER A 125 3.70 12.25 2.50
N VAL A 126 3.28 13.46 2.16
CA VAL A 126 3.69 14.71 2.83
C VAL A 126 2.56 15.17 3.75
N LYS A 127 2.88 15.40 5.02
CA LYS A 127 1.87 15.70 6.06
C LYS A 127 2.22 16.93 6.88
N PHE A 128 1.21 17.79 7.06
CA PHE A 128 1.22 18.95 7.95
C PHE A 128 0.24 18.69 9.11
N ALA A 129 0.54 17.69 9.95
CA ALA A 129 -0.36 17.25 11.01
C ALA A 129 0.40 16.53 12.13
N PRO A 130 -0.12 16.54 13.37
CA PRO A 130 0.42 15.74 14.46
C PRO A 130 0.15 14.24 14.25
N ASP A 131 1.02 13.38 14.83
CA ASP A 131 0.81 11.92 14.81
C ASP A 131 -0.51 11.49 15.46
N ALA A 132 -0.94 12.23 16.49
CA ALA A 132 -2.18 11.95 17.22
C ALA A 132 -3.44 12.00 16.32
N LEU A 133 -3.37 12.66 15.16
CA LEU A 133 -4.45 12.69 14.18
C LEU A 133 -4.89 11.28 13.77
N TRP A 134 -3.95 10.35 13.65
CA TRP A 134 -4.22 8.97 13.19
C TRP A 134 -4.88 8.08 14.24
N ARG A 135 -5.08 8.59 15.47
CA ARG A 135 -5.80 7.89 16.55
C ARG A 135 -7.27 8.32 16.64
N ASN A 136 -7.66 9.34 15.90
CA ASN A 136 -9.02 9.84 15.81
C ASN A 136 -9.61 9.41 14.47
N TYR A 137 -10.71 8.67 14.51
CA TYR A 137 -11.38 8.18 13.29
C TYR A 137 -11.73 9.33 12.36
N THR A 138 -12.47 10.31 12.88
CA THR A 138 -12.97 11.43 12.11
C THR A 138 -11.84 12.22 11.49
N ASP A 139 -10.79 12.55 12.25
CA ASP A 139 -9.67 13.31 11.70
C ASP A 139 -8.92 12.49 10.65
N ALA A 140 -8.70 11.19 10.88
CA ALA A 140 -8.00 10.31 9.95
C ALA A 140 -8.76 10.11 8.63
N THR A 141 -10.10 10.02 8.67
CA THR A 141 -10.93 9.78 7.49
C THR A 141 -11.36 11.05 6.75
N THR A 142 -11.19 12.22 7.35
CA THR A 142 -11.45 13.52 6.73
C THR A 142 -10.16 14.24 6.31
N PHE A 143 -9.00 13.58 6.43
CA PHE A 143 -7.71 14.17 6.12
C PHE A 143 -7.49 14.37 4.61
N ASP A 144 -7.16 15.60 4.21
CA ASP A 144 -6.67 15.91 2.86
C ASP A 144 -5.18 15.61 2.74
N SER A 145 -4.82 14.74 1.80
CA SER A 145 -3.44 14.26 1.69
C SER A 145 -2.72 14.80 0.45
N LEU A 146 -1.39 14.91 0.57
CA LEU A 146 -0.50 15.15 -0.56
C LEU A 146 0.45 13.96 -0.72
N MET A 147 0.45 13.37 -1.91
CA MET A 147 1.38 12.33 -2.33
C MET A 147 2.36 12.87 -3.36
N LEU A 148 3.65 12.53 -3.23
CA LEU A 148 4.68 12.83 -4.22
C LEU A 148 5.22 11.49 -4.73
N PHE A 149 4.95 11.20 -6.00
CA PHE A 149 5.41 9.98 -6.66
C PHE A 149 6.68 10.30 -7.44
N VAL A 150 7.84 9.90 -6.91
CA VAL A 150 9.14 10.16 -7.52
C VAL A 150 9.56 8.90 -8.27
N ASN A 151 9.44 8.95 -9.58
CA ASN A 151 9.67 7.82 -10.47
C ASN A 151 11.05 7.91 -11.13
N PRO A 152 11.66 6.80 -11.58
CA PRO A 152 12.87 6.84 -12.38
C PRO A 152 12.59 7.45 -13.76
N GLU A 153 13.64 7.66 -14.55
CA GLU A 153 13.47 7.93 -15.98
C GLU A 153 12.83 6.72 -16.68
N LEU A 154 11.92 7.01 -17.60
CA LEU A 154 11.25 5.99 -18.39
C LEU A 154 11.80 6.00 -19.82
N GLU A 155 12.29 4.85 -20.27
CA GLU A 155 12.58 4.64 -21.69
C GLU A 155 11.25 4.59 -22.46
N LEU A 156 11.05 5.54 -23.37
CA LEU A 156 9.82 5.63 -24.16
C LEU A 156 9.74 4.47 -25.16
N PRO A 157 8.71 3.60 -25.10
CA PRO A 157 8.57 2.49 -26.04
C PRO A 157 7.99 2.91 -27.40
N THR A 158 7.89 4.21 -27.70
CA THR A 158 6.87 4.76 -28.62
C THR A 158 7.27 4.92 -30.08
N ALA A 159 8.47 4.48 -30.50
CA ALA A 159 8.85 4.57 -31.90
C ALA A 159 7.89 3.72 -32.78
N GLY A 160 6.96 4.39 -33.48
CA GLY A 160 5.93 3.74 -34.31
C GLY A 160 4.65 3.32 -33.56
N ALA A 161 4.43 3.77 -32.32
CA ALA A 161 3.19 3.49 -31.60
C ALA A 161 1.97 4.19 -32.26
N THR A 162 0.83 3.50 -32.27
CA THR A 162 -0.43 4.05 -32.78
C THR A 162 -1.12 4.88 -31.70
N VAL A 163 -1.41 6.14 -32.01
CA VAL A 163 -2.17 7.01 -31.10
C VAL A 163 -3.61 6.51 -31.01
N ILE A 164 -4.10 6.25 -29.81
CA ILE A 164 -5.50 5.87 -29.58
C ILE A 164 -6.39 7.09 -29.86
N SER A 165 -7.44 6.90 -30.65
CA SER A 165 -8.42 7.94 -30.95
C SER A 165 -9.44 8.06 -29.82
N PRO A 166 -9.67 9.26 -29.24
CA PRO A 166 -10.74 9.47 -28.26
C PRO A 166 -12.14 9.43 -28.88
N LYS A 167 -12.25 9.32 -30.22
CA LYS A 167 -13.53 9.29 -30.95
C LYS A 167 -14.00 7.88 -31.30
N THR A 168 -13.32 6.84 -30.83
CA THR A 168 -13.78 5.47 -31.04
C THR A 168 -15.19 5.30 -30.45
N THR A 169 -16.08 4.66 -31.21
CA THR A 169 -17.47 4.39 -30.82
C THR A 169 -17.65 2.99 -30.24
N ASP A 170 -16.69 2.11 -30.50
CA ASP A 170 -16.72 0.71 -30.07
C ASP A 170 -16.54 0.67 -28.55
N LEU A 171 -17.41 -0.05 -27.85
CA LEU A 171 -17.31 -0.25 -26.40
C LEU A 171 -16.07 -1.06 -26.01
N VAL A 172 -15.72 -2.01 -26.87
CA VAL A 172 -14.61 -2.93 -26.71
C VAL A 172 -13.69 -2.74 -27.90
N VAL A 173 -12.48 -2.28 -27.65
CA VAL A 173 -11.46 -2.06 -28.66
C VAL A 173 -10.44 -3.17 -28.58
N ASP A 174 -10.36 -3.96 -29.65
CA ASP A 174 -9.33 -4.96 -29.83
C ASP A 174 -8.03 -4.31 -30.32
N LEU A 175 -6.96 -4.41 -29.52
CA LEU A 175 -5.65 -3.83 -29.84
C LEU A 175 -4.80 -4.71 -30.78
N GLY A 176 -5.16 -5.97 -31.00
CA GLY A 176 -4.41 -6.90 -31.85
C GLY A 176 -2.97 -7.20 -31.39
N PRO A 177 -2.33 -8.26 -31.93
CA PRO A 177 -0.99 -8.66 -31.52
C PRO A 177 0.12 -7.83 -32.19
N ASN A 178 1.30 -7.81 -31.56
CA ASN A 178 2.53 -7.19 -32.09
C ASN A 178 2.38 -5.70 -32.42
N ARG A 179 1.69 -4.95 -31.54
CA ARG A 179 1.42 -3.52 -31.75
C ARG A 179 1.70 -2.73 -30.49
N ALA A 180 2.09 -1.48 -30.71
CA ALA A 180 2.26 -0.50 -29.65
C ALA A 180 1.20 0.60 -29.81
N TYR A 181 0.65 1.04 -28.67
CA TYR A 181 -0.38 2.07 -28.59
C TYR A 181 0.01 3.15 -27.58
N VAL A 182 -0.40 4.39 -27.85
CA VAL A 182 -0.16 5.52 -26.95
C VAL A 182 -1.44 6.30 -26.67
N PHE A 183 -1.67 6.59 -25.39
CA PHE A 183 -2.58 7.63 -24.90
C PHE A 183 -1.78 8.91 -24.67
N THR A 184 -2.08 9.94 -25.44
CA THR A 184 -1.32 11.20 -25.40
C THR A 184 -1.80 12.13 -24.30
N ALA A 185 -0.89 12.94 -23.76
CA ALA A 185 -1.19 13.95 -22.77
C ALA A 185 -2.19 15.01 -23.29
N GLY A 186 -3.00 15.57 -22.40
CA GLY A 186 -3.94 16.65 -22.73
C GLY A 186 -5.16 16.25 -23.58
N VAL A 187 -5.30 14.97 -23.92
CA VAL A 187 -6.48 14.44 -24.63
C VAL A 187 -7.49 13.88 -23.62
N LYS A 188 -8.76 14.23 -23.81
CA LYS A 188 -9.87 13.68 -23.01
C LYS A 188 -10.25 12.29 -23.53
N TYR A 189 -9.78 11.25 -22.85
CA TYR A 189 -10.18 9.86 -23.10
C TYR A 189 -11.31 9.46 -22.13
N ASP A 190 -12.50 9.90 -22.47
CA ASP A 190 -13.71 9.64 -21.69
C ASP A 190 -14.89 9.45 -22.66
N TRP A 191 -15.48 8.25 -22.61
CA TRP A 191 -16.56 7.82 -23.51
C TRP A 191 -17.95 7.87 -22.87
N GLY A 192 -18.07 8.34 -21.61
CA GLY A 192 -19.37 8.42 -20.93
C GLY A 192 -19.94 7.08 -20.46
N LYS A 193 -19.14 6.00 -20.51
CA LYS A 193 -19.51 4.61 -20.20
C LYS A 193 -18.27 3.74 -20.05
N ASP A 194 -18.41 2.51 -19.54
CA ASP A 194 -17.30 1.56 -19.46
C ASP A 194 -16.70 1.30 -20.85
N HIS A 195 -15.38 1.36 -20.94
CA HIS A 195 -14.64 1.25 -22.19
C HIS A 195 -13.48 0.29 -21.99
N VAL A 196 -13.37 -0.70 -22.87
CA VAL A 196 -12.51 -1.85 -22.63
C VAL A 196 -11.49 -2.00 -23.75
N PHE A 197 -10.21 -2.04 -23.41
CA PHE A 197 -9.12 -2.34 -24.34
C PHE A 197 -8.64 -3.78 -24.16
N LYS A 198 -8.78 -4.60 -25.20
CA LYS A 198 -8.33 -6.01 -25.20
C LYS A 198 -6.90 -6.14 -25.72
N VAL A 199 -5.98 -6.61 -24.89
CA VAL A 199 -4.57 -6.87 -25.25
C VAL A 199 -4.36 -8.30 -25.79
N HIS A 200 -3.33 -8.44 -26.63
CA HIS A 200 -2.86 -9.69 -27.23
C HIS A 200 -1.37 -9.93 -26.98
N ASP A 201 -0.84 -11.03 -27.51
CA ASP A 201 0.61 -11.27 -27.55
C ASP A 201 1.40 -10.07 -28.12
N ASN A 202 2.49 -9.70 -27.44
CA ASN A 202 3.39 -8.62 -27.84
C ASN A 202 2.69 -7.25 -27.98
N THR A 203 1.64 -7.01 -27.18
CA THR A 203 0.97 -5.69 -27.13
C THR A 203 1.69 -4.78 -26.15
N ALA A 204 1.98 -3.55 -26.57
CA ALA A 204 2.46 -2.49 -25.71
C ALA A 204 1.44 -1.35 -25.63
N VAL A 205 1.11 -0.90 -24.43
CA VAL A 205 0.25 0.26 -24.16
C VAL A 205 1.03 1.27 -23.34
N TYR A 206 1.11 2.49 -23.83
CA TYR A 206 1.83 3.58 -23.18
C TYR A 206 0.91 4.75 -22.83
N PHE A 207 1.04 5.26 -21.61
CA PHE A 207 0.34 6.45 -21.13
C PHE A 207 1.35 7.58 -20.94
N GLU A 208 1.28 8.61 -21.77
CA GLU A 208 2.14 9.79 -21.59
C GLU A 208 1.91 10.42 -20.20
N PRO A 209 2.94 11.02 -19.58
CA PRO A 209 2.75 11.90 -18.43
C PRO A 209 1.72 12.97 -18.79
N GLY A 210 0.69 13.15 -17.96
CA GLY A 210 -0.43 14.04 -18.30
C GLY A 210 -1.64 13.33 -18.93
N ALA A 211 -1.51 12.09 -19.40
CA ALA A 211 -2.66 11.32 -19.91
C ALA A 211 -3.63 10.94 -18.78
N TYR A 212 -4.92 10.97 -19.08
CA TYR A 212 -6.00 10.56 -18.20
C TYR A 212 -7.04 9.79 -19.02
N VAL A 213 -7.24 8.51 -18.67
CA VAL A 213 -8.03 7.58 -19.47
C VAL A 213 -9.07 6.90 -18.60
N ARG A 214 -10.35 7.06 -18.96
CA ARG A 214 -11.46 6.32 -18.33
C ARG A 214 -11.75 5.05 -19.11
N ALA A 215 -11.14 3.96 -18.68
CA ALA A 215 -11.22 2.66 -19.35
C ALA A 215 -10.68 1.54 -18.45
N ARG A 216 -10.76 0.32 -18.96
CA ARG A 216 -10.05 -0.85 -18.42
C ARG A 216 -9.16 -1.46 -19.49
N ILE A 217 -8.10 -2.14 -19.04
CA ILE A 217 -7.27 -2.99 -19.89
C ILE A 217 -7.47 -4.42 -19.46
N VAL A 218 -7.99 -5.23 -20.36
CA VAL A 218 -8.18 -6.67 -20.16
C VAL A 218 -7.51 -7.43 -21.29
N GLN A 219 -7.35 -8.73 -21.16
CA GLN A 219 -6.92 -9.56 -22.28
C GLN A 219 -8.12 -10.03 -23.14
N THR A 220 -7.83 -10.78 -24.20
CA THR A 220 -8.84 -11.54 -24.94
C THR A 220 -9.35 -12.78 -24.18
N GLU A 221 -10.02 -13.71 -24.85
CA GLU A 221 -10.45 -14.98 -24.24
C GLU A 221 -9.27 -15.96 -24.05
N LYS A 222 -8.04 -15.57 -24.43
CA LYS A 222 -6.82 -16.39 -24.37
C LYS A 222 -5.75 -15.76 -23.49
N LYS A 223 -4.93 -16.60 -22.87
CA LYS A 223 -3.69 -16.20 -22.21
C LYS A 223 -2.74 -15.55 -23.21
N VAL A 224 -2.13 -14.45 -22.79
CA VAL A 224 -1.22 -13.64 -23.62
C VAL A 224 0.24 -13.77 -23.17
N SER A 225 1.15 -13.26 -23.97
CA SER A 225 2.58 -13.23 -23.69
C SER A 225 3.18 -11.88 -24.08
N ASN A 226 4.18 -11.43 -23.33
CA ASN A 226 4.94 -10.21 -23.64
C ASN A 226 4.06 -8.94 -23.73
N VAL A 227 3.12 -8.77 -22.81
CA VAL A 227 2.32 -7.53 -22.72
C VAL A 227 3.05 -6.51 -21.86
N THR A 228 3.14 -5.28 -22.34
CA THR A 228 3.67 -4.15 -21.55
C THR A 228 2.63 -3.06 -21.44
N ILE A 229 2.31 -2.64 -20.22
CA ILE A 229 1.45 -1.49 -19.90
C ILE A 229 2.32 -0.51 -19.11
N SER A 230 2.55 0.68 -19.61
CA SER A 230 3.59 1.56 -19.04
C SER A 230 3.26 3.04 -19.13
N GLY A 231 3.96 3.84 -18.34
CA GLY A 231 3.90 5.30 -18.40
C GLY A 231 3.41 5.94 -17.10
N TYR A 232 3.48 7.27 -17.04
CA TYR A 232 3.09 8.05 -15.85
C TYR A 232 1.75 8.78 -16.04
N GLY A 233 0.86 8.18 -16.84
CA GLY A 233 -0.54 8.63 -16.94
C GLY A 233 -1.45 7.93 -15.93
N THR A 234 -2.73 8.30 -15.97
CA THR A 234 -3.79 7.76 -15.10
C THR A 234 -4.78 6.91 -15.90
N LEU A 235 -5.10 5.73 -15.36
CA LEU A 235 -6.19 4.87 -15.79
C LEU A 235 -7.26 4.84 -14.69
N ASP A 236 -8.44 5.32 -15.00
CA ASP A 236 -9.56 5.57 -14.08
C ASP A 236 -10.75 4.66 -14.39
N SER A 237 -11.09 3.75 -13.47
CA SER A 237 -12.30 2.94 -13.57
C SER A 237 -13.48 3.74 -13.01
N HIS A 238 -14.06 4.61 -13.85
CA HIS A 238 -15.08 5.59 -13.42
C HIS A 238 -16.53 5.10 -13.55
N TYR A 239 -16.82 4.14 -14.43
CA TYR A 239 -18.20 3.76 -14.73
C TYR A 239 -18.57 2.42 -14.08
N ASP A 240 -19.87 2.27 -13.81
CA ASP A 240 -20.44 0.96 -13.56
C ASP A 240 -20.14 0.01 -14.70
N LEU A 241 -19.85 -1.21 -14.31
CA LEU A 241 -19.26 -2.18 -15.20
C LEU A 241 -20.36 -3.05 -15.77
N GLU A 242 -20.49 -2.98 -17.09
CA GLU A 242 -21.29 -3.92 -17.85
C GLU A 242 -20.47 -5.22 -18.00
N ASP A 243 -21.13 -6.37 -17.89
CA ASP A 243 -20.47 -7.66 -18.12
C ASP A 243 -19.95 -7.69 -19.57
N ASP A 244 -18.62 -7.65 -19.74
CA ASP A 244 -17.98 -7.64 -21.07
C ASP A 244 -18.01 -9.02 -21.74
N LEU A 245 -18.29 -10.09 -20.98
CA LEU A 245 -18.51 -11.45 -21.44
C LEU A 245 -19.58 -12.14 -20.57
N VAL A 246 -20.56 -12.79 -21.21
CA VAL A 246 -21.58 -13.61 -20.52
C VAL A 246 -20.89 -14.75 -19.76
N GLY A 247 -20.98 -14.71 -18.43
CA GLY A 247 -20.54 -15.80 -17.56
C GLY A 247 -19.23 -15.59 -16.77
N ILE A 248 -18.57 -14.44 -16.93
CA ILE A 248 -17.43 -14.07 -16.08
C ILE A 248 -17.98 -13.48 -14.77
N SER A 249 -17.41 -13.84 -13.62
CA SER A 249 -17.84 -13.29 -12.34
C SER A 249 -17.61 -11.78 -12.28
N GLY A 250 -18.45 -11.07 -11.51
CA GLY A 250 -18.27 -9.65 -11.23
C GLY A 250 -16.83 -9.31 -10.82
N ASP A 251 -16.20 -10.14 -9.99
CA ASP A 251 -14.83 -9.88 -9.52
C ASP A 251 -13.76 -9.80 -10.63
N ALA A 252 -13.96 -10.40 -11.82
CA ALA A 252 -13.01 -10.26 -12.94
C ALA A 252 -13.34 -9.18 -13.95
N THR A 253 -14.59 -8.75 -14.02
CA THR A 253 -14.97 -7.64 -14.90
C THR A 253 -14.70 -6.29 -14.23
N ARG A 254 -14.42 -6.27 -12.91
CA ARG A 254 -14.34 -5.07 -12.08
C ARG A 254 -12.96 -4.60 -11.65
N GLN A 255 -12.03 -4.58 -12.61
CA GLN A 255 -10.65 -4.24 -12.31
C GLN A 255 -10.04 -3.33 -13.38
N ASN A 256 -9.13 -2.42 -13.00
CA ASN A 256 -8.51 -1.50 -13.98
C ASN A 256 -7.65 -2.28 -14.99
N ILE A 257 -6.87 -3.25 -14.49
CA ILE A 257 -6.00 -4.11 -15.32
C ILE A 257 -6.19 -5.57 -14.94
N VAL A 258 -6.60 -6.40 -15.91
CA VAL A 258 -6.72 -7.86 -15.77
C VAL A 258 -6.01 -8.55 -16.91
N VAL A 259 -4.88 -9.18 -16.61
CA VAL A 259 -4.10 -9.89 -17.64
C VAL A 259 -3.61 -11.21 -17.09
N TYR A 260 -3.66 -12.22 -17.94
CA TYR A 260 -3.36 -13.60 -17.68
C TYR A 260 -2.39 -14.11 -18.75
N GLY A 261 -1.27 -14.68 -18.33
CA GLY A 261 -0.18 -14.98 -19.24
C GLY A 261 1.20 -15.00 -18.59
N LYS A 262 2.23 -14.83 -19.42
CA LYS A 262 3.64 -14.76 -19.01
C LYS A 262 4.30 -13.52 -19.60
N ASN A 263 5.39 -13.05 -19.00
CA ASN A 263 6.07 -11.82 -19.42
C ASN A 263 5.11 -10.61 -19.46
N ILE A 264 4.33 -10.42 -18.40
CA ILE A 264 3.43 -9.26 -18.29
C ILE A 264 4.12 -8.19 -17.47
N ARG A 265 4.29 -7.00 -18.03
CA ARG A 265 4.93 -5.86 -17.37
C ARG A 265 3.94 -4.73 -17.20
N VAL A 266 3.78 -4.24 -15.98
CA VAL A 266 3.05 -3.00 -15.66
C VAL A 266 3.97 -2.04 -14.94
N PHE A 267 4.15 -0.83 -15.49
CA PHE A 267 5.16 0.11 -15.00
C PHE A 267 4.68 1.55 -14.92
N GLY A 268 4.74 2.16 -13.74
CA GLY A 268 4.57 3.61 -13.54
C GLY A 268 3.13 4.13 -13.47
N VAL A 269 2.15 3.35 -13.95
CA VAL A 269 0.77 3.80 -14.17
C VAL A 269 0.06 4.08 -12.84
N THR A 270 -0.73 5.16 -12.82
CA THR A 270 -1.63 5.48 -11.72
C THR A 270 -3.01 4.89 -12.01
N LEU A 271 -3.47 3.98 -11.15
CA LEU A 271 -4.75 3.29 -11.22
C LEU A 271 -5.67 3.88 -10.14
N ILE A 272 -6.77 4.49 -10.57
CA ILE A 272 -7.77 5.08 -9.67
C ILE A 272 -9.16 4.59 -9.99
N ILE A 273 -10.07 4.78 -9.04
CA ILE A 273 -11.46 4.40 -9.15
C ILE A 273 -12.29 5.57 -8.63
N THR A 274 -12.79 6.36 -9.57
CA THR A 274 -13.63 7.53 -9.26
C THR A 274 -15.11 7.24 -9.48
N ASN A 275 -15.50 5.96 -9.53
CA ASN A 275 -16.88 5.58 -9.76
C ASN A 275 -17.80 6.18 -8.68
N PRO A 276 -18.88 6.91 -9.06
CA PRO A 276 -19.80 7.50 -8.10
C PRO A 276 -20.76 6.48 -7.46
N THR A 277 -20.92 5.29 -8.01
CA THR A 277 -21.84 4.26 -7.51
C THR A 277 -21.13 3.23 -6.62
N CYS A 278 -21.87 2.71 -5.65
CA CYS A 278 -21.38 1.75 -4.65
C CYS A 278 -21.56 0.29 -5.11
N GLY A 279 -20.81 -0.63 -4.50
CA GLY A 279 -21.17 -2.05 -4.46
C GLY A 279 -20.53 -2.95 -5.52
N SER A 280 -19.38 -2.56 -6.06
CA SER A 280 -18.62 -3.41 -6.98
C SER A 280 -17.31 -3.89 -6.36
N PHE A 281 -17.23 -5.16 -5.96
CA PHE A 281 -15.95 -5.81 -5.65
C PHE A 281 -15.04 -5.84 -6.88
N GLY A 282 -13.74 -5.65 -6.70
CA GLY A 282 -12.79 -5.41 -7.76
C GLY A 282 -11.34 -5.37 -7.32
N TYR A 283 -10.44 -5.05 -8.25
CA TYR A 283 -9.01 -4.93 -7.99
C TYR A 283 -8.49 -3.69 -8.72
N CYS A 284 -7.54 -2.99 -8.12
CA CYS A 284 -6.74 -2.05 -8.90
C CYS A 284 -5.97 -2.81 -10.00
N LEU A 285 -5.24 -3.85 -9.63
CA LEU A 285 -4.43 -4.64 -10.56
C LEU A 285 -4.41 -6.10 -10.14
N ASN A 286 -4.79 -6.97 -11.07
CA ASN A 286 -4.75 -8.40 -10.87
C ASN A 286 -4.16 -9.08 -12.10
N ILE A 287 -2.94 -9.61 -11.93
CA ILE A 287 -2.26 -10.33 -13.00
C ILE A 287 -2.06 -11.77 -12.56
N ASN A 288 -2.50 -12.72 -13.39
CA ASN A 288 -2.50 -14.15 -13.06
C ASN A 288 -3.08 -14.47 -11.67
N PRO A 289 -4.28 -14.00 -11.30
CA PRO A 289 -4.86 -14.45 -10.04
C PRO A 289 -4.96 -15.96 -9.98
N ASN A 290 -4.64 -16.51 -8.81
CA ASN A 290 -4.81 -17.93 -8.50
C ASN A 290 -6.27 -18.40 -8.70
N TRP A 291 -7.23 -17.50 -8.58
CA TRP A 291 -8.65 -17.73 -8.86
C TRP A 291 -8.98 -17.04 -10.20
N SER A 292 -9.29 -17.82 -11.23
CA SER A 292 -9.64 -17.27 -12.55
C SER A 292 -11.09 -17.58 -12.86
N PRO A 293 -11.92 -16.56 -13.09
CA PRO A 293 -13.29 -16.73 -13.53
C PRO A 293 -13.40 -16.68 -15.06
N LEU A 294 -12.36 -17.07 -15.80
CA LEU A 294 -12.51 -17.44 -17.21
C LEU A 294 -13.43 -18.65 -17.23
N ALA A 295 -14.72 -18.40 -17.13
CA ALA A 295 -15.70 -19.44 -17.04
C ALA A 295 -16.01 -19.95 -18.44
N ASN A 296 -16.30 -21.23 -18.48
CA ASN A 296 -17.01 -21.79 -19.61
C ASN A 296 -18.36 -21.06 -19.73
N ALA A 297 -18.69 -20.51 -20.90
CA ALA A 297 -19.97 -19.83 -21.13
C ALA A 297 -21.20 -20.74 -20.84
N SER A 298 -21.01 -22.06 -20.88
CA SER A 298 -22.03 -23.06 -20.53
C SER A 298 -22.07 -23.40 -19.02
N ASP A 299 -21.10 -22.94 -18.26
CA ASP A 299 -20.91 -23.21 -16.82
C ASP A 299 -20.22 -22.00 -16.16
N PRO A 300 -20.90 -20.85 -16.13
CA PRO A 300 -20.33 -19.61 -15.63
C PRO A 300 -19.85 -19.79 -14.18
N PHE A 301 -18.75 -19.13 -13.85
CA PHE A 301 -18.29 -19.05 -12.46
C PHE A 301 -18.94 -17.83 -11.86
N ASP A 302 -19.76 -18.05 -10.83
CA ASP A 302 -20.39 -16.98 -10.07
C ASP A 302 -19.66 -16.82 -8.73
N ALA A 303 -19.16 -15.62 -8.45
CA ALA A 303 -18.51 -15.30 -7.18
C ALA A 303 -19.45 -15.47 -5.96
N THR A 304 -20.78 -15.55 -6.16
CA THR A 304 -21.71 -15.94 -5.08
C THR A 304 -21.64 -17.43 -4.74
N GLU A 305 -21.10 -18.30 -5.62
CA GLU A 305 -20.81 -19.70 -5.27
C GLU A 305 -19.84 -19.80 -4.10
N LEU A 306 -18.98 -18.78 -3.93
CA LEU A 306 -17.96 -18.70 -2.88
C LEU A 306 -18.56 -18.48 -1.49
N GLN A 307 -19.80 -17.99 -1.42
CA GLN A 307 -20.49 -17.65 -0.18
C GLN A 307 -21.51 -18.73 0.27
N LYS A 308 -21.66 -19.82 -0.50
CA LYS A 308 -22.60 -20.93 -0.20
C LYS A 308 -21.95 -21.99 0.69
N ASP A 309 -22.73 -22.92 1.25
CA ASP A 309 -22.16 -24.07 2.01
C ASP A 309 -21.55 -25.12 1.07
N PRO A 310 -20.39 -25.74 1.41
CA PRO A 310 -19.81 -26.83 0.63
C PRO A 310 -20.72 -28.08 0.59
N PRO A 311 -20.59 -28.97 -0.41
CA PRO A 311 -19.51 -29.00 -1.40
C PRO A 311 -19.73 -28.07 -2.60
N TYR A 312 -18.71 -27.31 -2.94
CA TYR A 312 -18.68 -26.52 -4.17
C TYR A 312 -18.36 -27.41 -5.36
N LYS A 313 -18.74 -26.95 -6.56
CA LYS A 313 -18.17 -27.50 -7.78
C LYS A 313 -16.65 -27.30 -7.73
N CYS A 314 -15.89 -28.37 -7.94
CA CYS A 314 -14.43 -28.24 -8.06
C CYS A 314 -14.14 -27.37 -9.29
N ARG A 315 -13.57 -26.20 -9.05
CA ARG A 315 -13.12 -25.24 -10.06
C ARG A 315 -11.60 -25.31 -10.13
N ARG A 316 -11.00 -24.92 -11.25
CA ARG A 316 -9.54 -25.04 -11.46
C ARG A 316 -8.82 -23.69 -11.47
N ALA A 317 -7.70 -23.65 -10.78
CA ALA A 317 -6.81 -22.51 -10.66
C ALA A 317 -6.09 -22.16 -11.99
N HIS A 318 -5.79 -20.88 -12.18
CA HIS A 318 -5.02 -20.43 -13.32
C HIS A 318 -3.52 -20.74 -13.17
N CYS A 319 -2.89 -21.28 -14.23
CA CYS A 319 -1.43 -21.46 -14.30
C CYS A 319 -0.75 -22.27 -13.18
N GLN A 320 -1.48 -23.22 -12.57
CA GLN A 320 -0.95 -24.12 -11.56
C GLN A 320 -0.76 -25.56 -12.12
N GLU A 321 0.44 -26.13 -11.95
CA GLU A 321 1.01 -27.28 -12.70
C GLU A 321 0.18 -28.57 -12.74
N LYS A 322 -0.73 -28.79 -11.79
CA LYS A 322 -1.57 -30.01 -11.71
C LYS A 322 -3.08 -29.75 -11.81
N ASN A 323 -3.51 -28.51 -12.07
CA ASN A 323 -4.93 -28.15 -12.10
C ASN A 323 -5.27 -27.62 -13.50
N MET A 324 -5.87 -28.50 -14.31
CA MET A 324 -6.29 -28.21 -15.68
C MET A 324 -7.31 -27.05 -15.70
N ASP A 325 -7.07 -26.01 -16.46
CA ASP A 325 -7.87 -24.78 -16.54
C ASP A 325 -9.34 -25.07 -16.92
N ASP A 326 -10.30 -24.38 -16.29
CA ASP A 326 -11.71 -24.37 -16.75
C ASP A 326 -11.98 -23.24 -17.75
N SER A 327 -10.96 -22.43 -18.06
CA SER A 327 -11.02 -21.48 -19.17
C SER A 327 -11.23 -22.23 -20.49
N PRO A 328 -11.88 -21.59 -21.49
CA PRO A 328 -11.91 -22.13 -22.84
C PRO A 328 -10.52 -22.32 -23.46
N ASN A 329 -9.44 -21.91 -22.78
CA ASN A 329 -8.06 -22.04 -23.22
C ASN A 329 -7.23 -22.96 -22.29
N THR A 330 -7.16 -24.24 -22.64
CA THR A 330 -6.32 -25.26 -21.97
C THR A 330 -4.81 -25.09 -22.22
N ASP A 331 -4.38 -24.01 -22.88
CA ASP A 331 -2.97 -23.75 -23.15
C ASP A 331 -2.23 -23.27 -21.88
N PHE A 332 -1.37 -24.13 -21.34
CA PHE A 332 -0.48 -23.81 -20.21
C PHE A 332 0.90 -23.32 -20.63
N HIS A 333 1.22 -23.31 -21.94
CA HIS A 333 2.54 -22.85 -22.42
C HIS A 333 2.77 -21.36 -22.15
N ASN A 334 1.69 -20.60 -21.96
CA ASN A 334 1.72 -19.17 -21.61
C ASN A 334 1.63 -18.91 -20.11
N CYS A 335 1.83 -19.92 -19.27
CA CYS A 335 1.96 -19.75 -17.84
C CYS A 335 3.42 -19.50 -17.42
N PRO A 336 3.65 -18.67 -16.39
CA PRO A 336 4.99 -18.44 -15.88
C PRO A 336 5.52 -19.69 -15.19
N SER A 337 6.79 -20.00 -15.45
CA SER A 337 7.52 -21.14 -14.87
C SER A 337 8.77 -20.70 -14.09
N SER A 338 9.07 -19.40 -14.10
CA SER A 338 10.21 -18.77 -13.44
C SER A 338 9.97 -17.28 -13.28
N HIS A 339 10.76 -16.58 -12.46
CA HIS A 339 10.73 -15.11 -12.42
C HIS A 339 11.08 -14.46 -13.76
N ALA A 340 11.96 -15.08 -14.56
CA ALA A 340 12.35 -14.56 -15.87
C ALA A 340 11.18 -14.51 -16.85
N ASN A 341 10.14 -15.33 -16.62
CA ASN A 341 8.89 -15.26 -17.38
C ASN A 341 7.64 -14.91 -16.58
N GLY A 342 7.84 -14.45 -15.34
CA GLY A 342 6.78 -13.97 -14.46
C GLY A 342 6.30 -12.58 -14.84
N GLN A 343 5.49 -12.04 -13.94
CA GLN A 343 4.91 -10.71 -14.00
C GLN A 343 5.86 -9.73 -13.33
N SER A 344 5.93 -8.50 -13.84
CA SER A 344 6.69 -7.42 -13.23
C SER A 344 5.80 -6.19 -13.10
N VAL A 345 5.53 -5.80 -11.86
CA VAL A 345 4.72 -4.63 -11.50
C VAL A 345 5.61 -3.69 -10.72
N SER A 346 5.97 -2.54 -11.30
CA SER A 346 6.87 -1.58 -10.63
C SER A 346 6.36 -0.15 -10.75
N PHE A 347 6.50 0.65 -9.68
CA PHE A 347 6.06 2.06 -9.67
C PHE A 347 4.57 2.27 -9.99
N VAL A 348 3.74 1.26 -9.76
CA VAL A 348 2.28 1.35 -9.92
C VAL A 348 1.68 2.00 -8.69
N LYS A 349 0.69 2.87 -8.88
CA LYS A 349 -0.04 3.49 -7.77
C LYS A 349 -1.50 3.08 -7.86
N CYS A 350 -1.99 2.36 -6.87
CA CYS A 350 -3.39 1.98 -6.72
C CYS A 350 -4.03 2.87 -5.67
N MET A 351 -5.11 3.58 -6.02
CA MET A 351 -5.84 4.42 -5.07
C MET A 351 -7.35 4.32 -5.28
N THR A 352 -8.06 3.91 -4.24
CA THR A 352 -9.53 3.78 -4.26
C THR A 352 -10.15 4.26 -2.95
N TRP A 353 -11.39 4.75 -3.02
CA TRP A 353 -12.26 5.04 -1.88
C TRP A 353 -13.32 3.97 -1.66
N GLN A 354 -13.47 3.07 -2.63
CA GLN A 354 -14.55 2.09 -2.66
C GLN A 354 -14.10 0.79 -1.99
N GLN A 355 -14.95 0.29 -1.09
CA GLN A 355 -14.78 -1.03 -0.47
C GLN A 355 -14.82 -2.14 -1.53
N GLY A 356 -14.14 -3.25 -1.24
CA GLY A 356 -14.08 -4.40 -2.14
C GLY A 356 -13.11 -4.21 -3.29
N HIS A 357 -12.42 -3.06 -3.36
CA HIS A 357 -11.37 -2.82 -4.35
C HIS A 357 -10.00 -3.10 -3.75
N ASP A 358 -9.55 -4.31 -4.01
CA ASP A 358 -8.27 -4.82 -3.56
C ASP A 358 -7.10 -4.13 -4.27
N GLY A 359 -5.92 -4.23 -3.65
CA GLY A 359 -4.70 -3.64 -4.17
C GLY A 359 -4.06 -4.46 -5.28
N LEU A 360 -2.87 -5.02 -4.99
CA LEU A 360 -1.98 -5.60 -6.00
C LEU A 360 -1.83 -7.11 -5.84
N ASN A 361 -2.02 -7.83 -6.94
CA ASN A 361 -1.67 -9.24 -7.09
C ASN A 361 -0.94 -9.48 -8.42
N ALA A 362 0.16 -10.22 -8.38
CA ALA A 362 0.99 -10.53 -9.55
C ALA A 362 1.11 -12.03 -9.87
N GLY A 363 0.42 -12.91 -9.13
CA GLY A 363 0.39 -14.34 -9.42
C GLY A 363 1.72 -15.08 -9.20
N LYS A 364 1.75 -16.35 -9.65
CA LYS A 364 2.92 -17.24 -9.51
C LYS A 364 4.16 -16.67 -10.21
N TYR A 365 5.29 -16.62 -9.51
CA TYR A 365 6.54 -15.99 -9.97
C TYR A 365 6.46 -14.48 -10.25
N GLY A 366 5.35 -13.84 -9.91
CA GLY A 366 5.16 -12.40 -10.05
C GLY A 366 6.04 -11.59 -9.10
N THR A 367 6.41 -10.39 -9.54
CA THR A 367 7.15 -9.41 -8.75
C THR A 367 6.35 -8.10 -8.69
N VAL A 368 6.13 -7.58 -7.49
CA VAL A 368 5.57 -6.26 -7.21
C VAL A 368 6.60 -5.45 -6.45
N GLU A 369 6.95 -4.27 -6.95
CA GLU A 369 7.97 -3.44 -6.31
C GLU A 369 7.76 -1.93 -6.46
N ASN A 370 8.36 -1.15 -5.56
CA ASN A 370 8.42 0.32 -5.64
C ASN A 370 7.05 1.00 -5.84
N SER A 371 5.98 0.37 -5.36
CA SER A 371 4.59 0.69 -5.69
C SER A 371 3.84 1.30 -4.50
N PHE A 372 2.72 1.97 -4.78
CA PHE A 372 1.85 2.57 -3.78
C PHE A 372 0.47 1.93 -3.81
N VAL A 373 -0.09 1.64 -2.63
CA VAL A 373 -1.42 1.07 -2.51
C VAL A 373 -2.20 1.82 -1.43
N ARG A 374 -3.34 2.39 -1.81
CA ARG A 374 -4.33 2.97 -0.91
C ARG A 374 -5.68 2.34 -1.16
N VAL A 375 -6.13 1.51 -0.23
CA VAL A 375 -7.34 0.69 -0.39
C VAL A 375 -8.13 0.59 0.91
N ILE A 376 -9.41 0.23 0.78
CA ILE A 376 -10.31 -0.18 1.86
C ILE A 376 -10.70 -1.65 1.67
N ASP A 377 -9.67 -2.48 1.52
CA ASP A 377 -9.73 -3.94 1.51
C ASP A 377 -8.27 -4.49 1.57
N ASP A 378 -8.04 -5.71 1.09
CA ASP A 378 -6.73 -6.33 0.99
C ASP A 378 -5.75 -5.54 0.10
N ALA A 379 -4.69 -4.98 0.67
CA ALA A 379 -3.71 -4.20 -0.09
C ALA A 379 -2.73 -5.07 -0.89
N LEU A 380 -2.07 -6.03 -0.24
CA LEU A 380 -1.18 -6.99 -0.88
C LEU A 380 -1.70 -8.41 -0.70
N LYS A 381 -1.67 -9.17 -1.80
CA LYS A 381 -2.26 -10.51 -1.86
C LYS A 381 -1.21 -11.53 -2.30
N PRO A 382 -0.21 -11.84 -1.46
CA PRO A 382 0.83 -12.84 -1.74
C PRO A 382 0.25 -14.25 -1.69
N TRP A 383 -0.70 -14.55 -2.56
CA TRP A 383 -1.46 -15.79 -2.53
C TRP A 383 -0.77 -16.93 -3.27
N ASP A 384 0.05 -16.61 -4.27
CA ASP A 384 0.68 -17.57 -5.16
C ASP A 384 2.11 -17.93 -4.76
N SER A 385 2.62 -19.04 -5.31
CA SER A 385 4.01 -19.49 -5.11
C SER A 385 5.04 -18.57 -5.76
N HIS A 386 6.19 -18.47 -5.11
CA HIS A 386 7.37 -17.74 -5.59
C HIS A 386 7.08 -16.27 -5.91
N GLY A 387 6.10 -15.65 -5.27
CA GLY A 387 5.87 -14.21 -5.42
C GLY A 387 7.01 -13.41 -4.77
N ARG A 388 7.27 -12.20 -5.26
CA ARG A 388 8.16 -11.22 -4.63
C ARG A 388 7.43 -9.88 -4.49
N TYR A 389 7.32 -9.37 -3.28
CA TYR A 389 6.69 -8.08 -2.98
C TYR A 389 7.69 -7.23 -2.21
N THR A 390 8.24 -6.17 -2.82
CA THR A 390 9.38 -5.44 -2.24
C THR A 390 9.25 -3.92 -2.35
N ASN A 391 9.55 -3.17 -1.29
CA ASN A 391 9.50 -1.71 -1.32
C ASN A 391 8.11 -1.18 -1.72
N VAL A 392 7.06 -1.66 -1.06
CA VAL A 392 5.68 -1.21 -1.30
C VAL A 392 5.23 -0.31 -0.16
N THR A 393 4.70 0.86 -0.51
CA THR A 393 4.10 1.79 0.45
C THR A 393 2.59 1.61 0.48
N ILE A 394 2.03 1.41 1.66
CA ILE A 394 0.62 1.12 1.90
C ILE A 394 -0.01 2.21 2.76
N TRP A 395 -1.16 2.69 2.33
CA TRP A 395 -2.13 3.42 3.13
C TRP A 395 -3.37 2.53 3.29
N GLN A 396 -3.48 1.86 4.43
CA GLN A 396 -4.60 0.98 4.73
C GLN A 396 -5.75 1.77 5.33
N LEU A 397 -6.95 1.66 4.74
CA LEU A 397 -8.18 2.21 5.32
C LEU A 397 -8.81 1.20 6.29
N ALA A 398 -10.09 1.37 6.62
CA ALA A 398 -10.68 0.72 7.79
C ALA A 398 -10.88 -0.80 7.66
N LEU A 399 -10.94 -1.33 6.44
CA LEU A 399 -11.22 -2.73 6.16
C LEU A 399 -10.03 -3.42 5.49
N GLY A 400 -9.87 -4.72 5.77
CA GLY A 400 -8.93 -5.60 5.07
C GLY A 400 -7.52 -5.54 5.63
N TRP A 401 -6.63 -6.35 5.05
CA TRP A 401 -5.25 -6.47 5.53
C TRP A 401 -4.28 -5.72 4.62
N PRO A 402 -3.29 -5.03 5.20
CA PRO A 402 -2.12 -4.61 4.44
C PRO A 402 -1.46 -5.79 3.71
N ILE A 403 -1.40 -6.96 4.35
CA ILE A 403 -0.90 -8.21 3.76
C ILE A 403 -1.87 -9.35 4.07
N ASN A 404 -2.64 -9.76 3.07
CA ASN A 404 -3.63 -10.84 3.18
C ASN A 404 -3.06 -12.19 2.69
N PHE A 405 -3.07 -13.21 3.55
CA PHE A 405 -2.58 -14.55 3.22
C PHE A 405 -3.62 -15.51 2.65
N GLY A 406 -4.85 -15.07 2.47
CA GLY A 406 -5.80 -15.81 1.68
C GLY A 406 -7.21 -15.67 2.20
N TRP A 407 -8.09 -15.46 1.24
CA TRP A 407 -9.46 -15.92 1.29
C TRP A 407 -9.61 -17.25 0.55
N TRP A 408 -8.94 -17.36 -0.58
CA TRP A 408 -9.12 -18.48 -1.47
C TRP A 408 -7.82 -19.22 -1.66
N ASN A 409 -7.89 -20.54 -1.68
CA ASN A 409 -6.79 -21.31 -2.22
C ASN A 409 -7.25 -22.71 -2.66
N TRP A 410 -6.55 -23.33 -3.60
CA TRP A 410 -6.94 -24.61 -4.20
C TRP A 410 -6.37 -25.79 -3.42
N ASP A 411 -6.28 -26.99 -3.99
CA ASP A 411 -5.67 -28.16 -3.35
C ASP A 411 -4.15 -28.26 -3.59
N GLN A 412 -3.53 -27.21 -4.14
CA GLN A 412 -2.10 -27.16 -4.42
C GLN A 412 -1.30 -26.42 -3.34
N PRO A 413 -0.04 -26.81 -3.11
CA PRO A 413 0.79 -26.09 -2.18
C PRO A 413 1.24 -24.74 -2.78
N ASP A 414 1.19 -23.67 -1.99
CA ASP A 414 1.94 -22.45 -2.31
C ASP A 414 3.25 -22.41 -1.55
N VAL A 415 4.32 -22.05 -2.24
CA VAL A 415 5.65 -22.15 -1.66
C VAL A 415 6.50 -20.92 -1.92
N ASN A 416 7.36 -20.61 -0.94
CA ASN A 416 8.55 -19.77 -1.11
C ASN A 416 8.27 -18.35 -1.65
N THR A 417 7.18 -17.74 -1.22
CA THR A 417 6.88 -16.33 -1.51
C THR A 417 7.58 -15.43 -0.51
N VAL A 418 8.13 -14.32 -1.03
CA VAL A 418 8.88 -13.32 -0.26
C VAL A 418 8.14 -11.99 -0.27
N VAL A 419 7.98 -11.42 0.90
CA VAL A 419 7.51 -10.05 1.12
C VAL A 419 8.58 -9.34 1.92
N ASP A 420 9.09 -8.21 1.44
CA ASP A 420 10.19 -7.50 2.08
C ASP A 420 10.01 -5.98 1.99
N SER A 421 10.43 -5.25 3.01
CA SER A 421 10.47 -3.78 2.97
C SER A 421 9.10 -3.18 2.63
N ILE A 422 8.10 -3.47 3.46
CA ILE A 422 6.74 -2.96 3.32
C ILE A 422 6.52 -1.80 4.28
N TYR A 423 6.01 -0.68 3.80
CA TYR A 423 5.83 0.54 4.57
C TYR A 423 4.34 0.87 4.71
N VAL A 424 3.74 0.49 5.83
CA VAL A 424 2.38 0.87 6.19
C VAL A 424 2.44 2.26 6.85
N ILE A 425 2.34 3.29 6.01
CA ILE A 425 2.54 4.70 6.39
C ILE A 425 1.29 5.35 7.01
N HIS A 426 0.15 4.68 6.86
CA HIS A 426 -1.14 4.99 7.44
C HIS A 426 -1.94 3.70 7.58
N ASN A 427 -2.67 3.58 8.67
CA ASN A 427 -3.47 2.40 8.92
C ASN A 427 -4.69 2.75 9.77
N HIS A 428 -5.88 2.42 9.25
CA HIS A 428 -7.16 2.66 9.92
C HIS A 428 -7.85 1.35 10.32
N ASN A 429 -7.18 0.20 10.15
CA ASN A 429 -7.75 -1.12 10.46
C ASN A 429 -7.99 -1.37 11.95
N TRP A 430 -7.65 -0.43 12.84
CA TRP A 430 -7.96 -0.48 14.27
C TRP A 430 -9.43 -0.14 14.57
N MET A 431 -10.24 0.15 13.57
CA MET A 431 -11.64 0.52 13.73
C MET A 431 -12.53 -0.64 13.34
N SER A 432 -13.42 -1.06 14.23
CA SER A 432 -14.46 -2.04 13.92
C SER A 432 -15.67 -1.35 13.26
N SER A 433 -16.10 -1.82 12.09
CA SER A 433 -17.41 -1.46 11.53
C SER A 433 -18.49 -2.42 12.04
N PRO A 434 -19.67 -1.94 12.48
CA PRO A 434 -20.79 -2.83 12.83
C PRO A 434 -21.40 -3.54 11.61
N TYR A 435 -21.15 -3.06 10.39
CA TYR A 435 -21.71 -3.61 9.15
C TYR A 435 -20.90 -4.75 8.55
N TRP A 436 -19.64 -4.90 8.97
CA TRP A 436 -18.81 -6.05 8.65
C TRP A 436 -18.37 -6.69 9.95
N PRO A 437 -18.92 -7.87 10.33
CA PRO A 437 -18.37 -8.67 11.41
C PRO A 437 -17.04 -9.22 10.90
N GLU A 438 -16.00 -8.38 10.91
CA GLU A 438 -14.65 -8.87 10.75
C GLU A 438 -14.46 -9.93 11.83
N GLY A 439 -14.09 -11.15 11.41
CA GLY A 439 -13.63 -12.13 12.38
C GLY A 439 -12.39 -11.61 13.09
N GLN A 440 -11.86 -12.39 14.03
CA GLN A 440 -10.73 -12.00 14.88
C GLN A 440 -9.49 -11.44 14.13
N SER A 441 -9.37 -11.63 12.80
CA SER A 441 -8.21 -11.21 12.00
C SER A 441 -8.35 -9.99 11.14
N GLY A 442 -9.54 -9.47 10.81
CA GLY A 442 -9.72 -8.41 9.79
C GLY A 442 -8.92 -7.11 9.99
N GLN A 443 -8.24 -7.00 11.13
CA GLN A 443 -7.63 -5.79 11.66
C GLN A 443 -6.11 -5.89 11.88
N CYS A 444 -5.47 -6.99 11.50
CA CYS A 444 -4.01 -7.12 11.66
C CYS A 444 -3.25 -6.63 10.43
N VAL A 445 -1.99 -6.23 10.60
CA VAL A 445 -1.12 -5.86 9.47
C VAL A 445 -0.86 -7.04 8.54
N VAL A 446 -0.61 -8.20 9.14
CA VAL A 446 -0.52 -9.49 8.46
C VAL A 446 -1.66 -10.37 8.93
N GLY A 447 -2.45 -10.92 8.02
CA GLY A 447 -3.46 -11.87 8.45
C GLY A 447 -4.29 -12.53 7.37
N GLY A 448 -5.32 -13.22 7.85
CA GLY A 448 -6.28 -13.95 7.04
C GLY A 448 -6.90 -15.10 7.82
N ILE A 449 -8.18 -15.38 7.56
CA ILE A 449 -8.83 -16.63 7.97
C ILE A 449 -8.76 -17.57 6.78
N TYR A 450 -8.23 -18.77 6.98
CA TYR A 450 -7.90 -19.69 5.92
C TYR A 450 -8.74 -20.97 6.04
N GLY A 451 -9.70 -21.13 5.14
CA GLY A 451 -10.54 -22.33 5.08
C GLY A 451 -10.22 -23.26 3.91
N SER A 452 -9.07 -23.09 3.26
CA SER A 452 -8.71 -23.84 2.05
C SER A 452 -7.92 -25.12 2.33
N GLY A 453 -8.02 -26.10 1.43
CA GLY A 453 -7.18 -27.30 1.36
C GLY A 453 -5.70 -27.09 0.98
N ALA A 454 -5.29 -25.90 0.50
CA ALA A 454 -3.93 -25.66 0.05
C ALA A 454 -2.95 -25.50 1.22
N VAL A 455 -1.72 -25.96 1.01
CA VAL A 455 -0.66 -25.92 2.02
C VAL A 455 0.27 -24.76 1.70
N LYS A 456 0.47 -23.81 2.61
CA LYS A 456 1.48 -22.76 2.40
C LYS A 456 2.77 -23.15 3.11
N ARG A 457 3.91 -23.07 2.40
CA ARG A 457 5.21 -23.48 2.93
C ARG A 457 6.31 -22.49 2.62
N GLY A 458 7.18 -22.22 3.59
CA GLY A 458 8.44 -21.50 3.32
C GLY A 458 8.26 -20.03 2.96
N TYR A 459 7.14 -19.41 3.36
CA TYR A 459 6.93 -17.98 3.17
C TYR A 459 7.89 -17.17 4.05
N ARG A 460 8.40 -16.05 3.51
CA ARG A 460 9.36 -15.16 4.18
C ARG A 460 8.85 -13.73 4.11
N LEU A 461 8.50 -13.17 5.26
CA LEU A 461 8.11 -11.77 5.41
C LEU A 461 9.21 -11.08 6.21
N ASN A 462 9.80 -10.04 5.65
CA ASN A 462 10.90 -9.31 6.26
C ASN A 462 10.61 -7.80 6.25
N ASN A 463 11.10 -7.08 7.25
CA ASN A 463 11.16 -5.61 7.23
C ASN A 463 9.80 -4.94 6.94
N ILE A 464 8.83 -5.17 7.82
CA ILE A 464 7.50 -4.53 7.74
C ILE A 464 7.48 -3.36 8.72
N PHE A 465 7.31 -2.14 8.22
CA PHE A 465 7.32 -0.92 9.02
C PHE A 465 5.91 -0.34 9.09
N VAL A 466 5.44 -0.08 10.30
CA VAL A 466 4.07 0.39 10.59
C VAL A 466 4.20 1.67 11.40
N GLU A 467 3.90 2.79 10.74
CA GLU A 467 4.29 4.10 11.26
C GLU A 467 3.15 4.89 11.93
N THR A 468 1.93 4.35 11.93
CA THR A 468 0.75 4.92 12.58
C THR A 468 0.02 3.85 13.40
N ALA A 469 -1.03 4.25 14.12
CA ALA A 469 -1.84 3.35 14.93
C ALA A 469 -2.26 2.07 14.18
N CYS A 470 -2.18 0.93 14.85
CA CYS A 470 -2.70 -0.35 14.39
C CYS A 470 -3.22 -1.14 15.60
N SER A 471 -4.20 -2.02 15.40
CA SER A 471 -4.75 -2.86 16.47
C SER A 471 -3.91 -4.12 16.72
N CYS A 472 -3.39 -4.75 15.66
CA CYS A 472 -2.55 -5.94 15.80
C CYS A 472 -1.52 -6.08 14.66
N ALA A 473 -0.46 -6.82 14.97
CA ALA A 473 0.59 -7.21 14.03
C ALA A 473 0.17 -8.40 13.15
N VAL A 474 -0.18 -9.53 13.79
CA VAL A 474 -0.43 -10.80 13.08
C VAL A 474 -1.70 -11.46 13.58
N GLY A 475 -2.60 -11.78 12.65
CA GLY A 475 -3.85 -12.47 12.90
C GLY A 475 -4.08 -13.61 11.91
N LEU A 476 -3.70 -14.83 12.27
CA LEU A 476 -3.80 -16.00 11.41
C LEU A 476 -4.70 -17.06 12.02
N GLN A 477 -5.69 -17.49 11.24
CA GLN A 477 -6.57 -18.59 11.60
C GLN A 477 -6.68 -19.59 10.46
N ILE A 478 -6.55 -20.88 10.75
CA ILE A 478 -6.95 -21.95 9.83
C ILE A 478 -8.19 -22.61 10.40
N SER A 479 -9.27 -22.67 9.63
CA SER A 479 -10.49 -23.37 10.04
C SER A 479 -11.33 -23.82 8.86
N LYS A 480 -11.79 -25.07 8.89
CA LYS A 480 -12.78 -25.60 7.96
C LYS A 480 -14.16 -24.92 8.11
N ALA A 481 -14.39 -24.24 9.23
CA ALA A 481 -15.58 -23.44 9.50
C ALA A 481 -15.41 -21.96 9.12
N ALA A 482 -14.27 -21.58 8.51
CA ALA A 482 -14.06 -20.23 8.01
C ALA A 482 -15.16 -19.84 7.00
N TYR A 483 -15.42 -18.54 6.91
CA TYR A 483 -16.40 -17.99 5.97
C TYR A 483 -16.05 -18.38 4.52
N ASN A 484 -14.77 -18.28 4.17
CA ASN A 484 -14.12 -18.60 2.90
C ASN A 484 -13.64 -20.07 2.80
N ARG A 485 -14.43 -21.02 3.29
CA ARG A 485 -14.02 -22.43 3.33
C ARG A 485 -13.98 -23.06 1.93
N HIS A 486 -12.82 -23.60 1.54
CA HIS A 486 -12.58 -24.39 0.33
C HIS A 486 -11.80 -25.65 0.67
N THR A 487 -12.43 -26.47 1.51
CA THR A 487 -11.80 -27.71 1.97
C THR A 487 -11.57 -28.69 0.82
N THR A 488 -10.63 -29.62 1.00
CA THR A 488 -10.50 -30.78 0.10
C THR A 488 -11.81 -31.57 0.04
N PRO A 489 -11.99 -32.52 -0.92
CA PRO A 489 -13.16 -33.40 -0.95
C PRO A 489 -13.39 -34.20 0.34
N LEU A 490 -12.35 -34.35 1.17
CA LEU A 490 -12.39 -35.02 2.46
C LEU A 490 -12.73 -34.08 3.63
N GLY A 491 -13.01 -32.80 3.35
CA GLY A 491 -13.28 -31.78 4.35
C GLY A 491 -12.04 -31.30 5.11
N CYS A 492 -10.84 -31.46 4.53
CA CYS A 492 -9.58 -31.04 5.15
C CYS A 492 -9.18 -29.62 4.75
N VAL A 493 -8.43 -28.96 5.61
CA VAL A 493 -7.79 -27.66 5.37
C VAL A 493 -6.28 -27.82 5.40
N GLY A 494 -5.59 -27.11 4.52
CA GLY A 494 -4.13 -27.16 4.44
C GLY A 494 -3.46 -26.36 5.54
N SER A 495 -2.22 -26.74 5.85
CA SER A 495 -1.43 -26.17 6.93
C SER A 495 -0.55 -25.02 6.45
N LEU A 496 -0.15 -24.13 7.37
CA LEU A 496 0.94 -23.17 7.18
C LEU A 496 2.20 -23.78 7.79
N LEU A 497 3.27 -23.92 7.00
CA LEU A 497 4.47 -24.67 7.38
C LEU A 497 5.73 -23.83 7.16
N ASP A 498 6.58 -23.78 8.18
CA ASP A 498 7.92 -23.18 8.07
C ASP A 498 7.87 -21.71 7.59
N MET A 499 6.90 -20.94 8.06
CA MET A 499 6.75 -19.51 7.75
C MET A 499 7.61 -18.65 8.68
N GLU A 500 8.21 -17.59 8.15
CA GLU A 500 8.95 -16.61 8.94
C GLU A 500 8.40 -15.21 8.69
N ILE A 501 8.10 -14.49 9.77
CA ILE A 501 7.75 -13.06 9.77
C ILE A 501 8.75 -12.36 10.67
N LYS A 502 9.78 -11.76 10.08
CA LYS A 502 10.92 -11.18 10.79
C LYS A 502 11.01 -9.68 10.57
N GLY A 503 11.33 -8.94 11.63
CA GLY A 503 11.48 -7.50 11.55
C GLY A 503 10.17 -6.78 11.24
N MET A 504 9.16 -6.96 12.09
CA MET A 504 8.01 -6.05 12.12
C MET A 504 8.28 -4.89 13.08
N PHE A 505 8.18 -3.65 12.63
CA PHE A 505 8.53 -2.46 13.40
C PHE A 505 7.32 -1.55 13.51
N PHE A 506 6.78 -1.41 14.72
CA PHE A 506 5.66 -0.54 15.04
C PHE A 506 6.17 0.66 15.82
N ASP A 507 5.91 1.85 15.30
CA ASP A 507 6.38 3.09 15.91
C ASP A 507 5.61 3.42 17.21
N GLU A 508 4.40 2.85 17.35
CA GLU A 508 3.52 3.01 18.50
C GLU A 508 3.14 1.66 19.14
N GLU A 509 2.52 1.71 20.32
CA GLU A 509 1.86 0.54 20.89
C GLU A 509 0.58 0.20 20.11
N PHE A 510 0.13 -1.04 20.23
CA PHE A 510 -1.14 -1.45 19.66
C PHE A 510 -2.29 -0.62 20.24
N TYR A 511 -3.11 -0.09 19.36
CA TYR A 511 -4.23 0.78 19.69
C TYR A 511 -5.51 -0.06 19.82
N GLN A 512 -6.05 -0.16 21.05
CA GLN A 512 -7.10 -1.14 21.41
C GLN A 512 -8.47 -0.50 21.75
N THR A 513 -8.92 0.54 21.04
CA THR A 513 -10.25 1.15 21.31
C THR A 513 -11.41 0.36 20.70
N GLY A 514 -11.36 -0.96 20.79
CA GLY A 514 -12.12 -1.89 19.95
C GLY A 514 -11.19 -2.52 18.92
N GLY A 515 -11.22 -3.85 18.83
CA GLY A 515 -10.42 -4.63 17.91
C GLY A 515 -9.83 -5.88 18.55
N TYR A 516 -9.14 -6.68 17.74
CA TYR A 516 -8.68 -8.01 18.14
C TYR A 516 -7.22 -8.03 18.60
N ASP A 517 -6.93 -8.93 19.53
CA ASP A 517 -5.55 -9.27 19.90
C ASP A 517 -4.82 -9.92 18.71
N ASN A 518 -3.49 -9.87 18.71
CA ASN A 518 -2.74 -10.77 17.84
C ASN A 518 -3.15 -12.21 18.16
N PHE A 519 -3.34 -13.03 17.15
CA PHE A 519 -3.79 -14.39 17.39
C PHE A 519 -3.32 -15.38 16.34
N LEU A 520 -3.14 -16.60 16.80
CA LEU A 520 -2.65 -17.72 16.01
C LEU A 520 -3.46 -18.96 16.38
N SER A 521 -4.18 -19.51 15.40
CA SER A 521 -4.97 -20.71 15.61
C SER A 521 -5.05 -21.56 14.34
N GLY A 522 -4.72 -22.84 14.44
CA GLY A 522 -5.05 -23.82 13.40
C GLY A 522 -6.42 -24.50 13.62
N GLU A 523 -6.74 -25.47 12.77
CA GLU A 523 -7.98 -26.25 12.82
C GLU A 523 -8.04 -27.09 14.10
N THR A 524 -9.01 -26.80 14.96
CA THR A 524 -9.14 -27.42 16.28
C THR A 524 -9.88 -28.76 16.28
N LYS A 525 -10.65 -29.06 15.22
CA LYS A 525 -11.43 -30.27 15.06
C LYS A 525 -11.27 -30.83 13.63
N PRO A 526 -10.06 -31.20 13.20
CA PRO A 526 -9.84 -31.78 11.88
C PRO A 526 -10.64 -33.09 11.74
N ASN A 527 -11.07 -33.44 10.52
CA ASN A 527 -11.67 -34.76 10.30
C ASN A 527 -10.61 -35.85 10.55
N SER A 528 -11.03 -37.07 10.88
CA SER A 528 -10.11 -38.14 11.31
C SER A 528 -9.07 -38.55 10.25
N ASN A 529 -9.35 -38.27 8.98
CA ASN A 529 -8.46 -38.50 7.83
C ASN A 529 -7.60 -37.28 7.45
N CYS A 530 -7.80 -36.14 8.10
CA CYS A 530 -7.04 -34.91 7.87
C CYS A 530 -5.76 -34.92 8.71
N VAL A 531 -4.68 -35.43 8.13
CA VAL A 531 -3.38 -35.64 8.79
C VAL A 531 -2.24 -34.93 8.05
N GLY A 532 -1.11 -34.76 8.72
CA GLY A 532 0.09 -34.13 8.13
C GLY A 532 -0.20 -32.72 7.63
N ASN A 533 0.19 -32.43 6.37
CA ASN A 533 0.01 -31.12 5.76
C ASN A 533 -1.47 -30.69 5.64
N LEU A 534 -2.42 -31.61 5.71
CA LEU A 534 -3.86 -31.34 5.63
C LEU A 534 -4.55 -31.35 7.00
N SER A 535 -3.78 -31.28 8.08
CA SER A 535 -4.34 -31.20 9.44
C SER A 535 -4.77 -29.80 9.87
N GLY A 536 -4.53 -28.78 9.03
CA GLY A 536 -4.87 -27.39 9.31
C GLY A 536 -4.02 -26.73 10.40
N LYS A 537 -2.76 -27.10 10.55
CA LYS A 537 -1.89 -26.54 11.59
C LYS A 537 -1.08 -25.34 11.10
N ILE A 538 -0.57 -24.56 12.05
CA ILE A 538 0.47 -23.55 11.82
C ILE A 538 1.76 -24.09 12.45
N GLU A 539 2.62 -24.73 11.67
CA GLU A 539 3.81 -25.41 12.20
C GLU A 539 5.10 -24.60 11.91
N ASN A 540 5.96 -24.49 12.93
CA ASN A 540 7.27 -23.84 12.85
C ASN A 540 7.23 -22.36 12.40
N LEU A 541 6.20 -21.62 12.83
CA LEU A 541 6.14 -20.17 12.61
C LEU A 541 7.22 -19.47 13.46
N THR A 542 8.00 -18.59 12.83
CA THR A 542 8.95 -17.72 13.52
C THR A 542 8.51 -16.27 13.39
N LEU A 543 8.45 -15.55 14.52
CA LEU A 543 8.07 -14.15 14.61
C LEU A 543 9.20 -13.31 15.21
N SER A 544 9.48 -12.14 14.66
CA SER A 544 10.26 -11.10 15.35
C SER A 544 9.78 -9.70 15.01
N GLY A 545 9.78 -8.82 16.01
CA GLY A 545 9.43 -7.43 15.81
C GLY A 545 9.69 -6.55 17.03
N LEU A 546 9.61 -5.23 16.81
CA LEU A 546 9.65 -4.21 17.84
C LEU A 546 8.31 -3.46 17.84
N VAL A 547 7.67 -3.35 19.01
CA VAL A 547 6.44 -2.57 19.22
C VAL A 547 6.78 -1.43 20.14
N ALA A 548 6.68 -0.17 19.70
CA ALA A 548 7.08 1.00 20.50
C ALA A 548 8.48 0.86 21.14
N GLY A 549 9.42 0.21 20.43
CA GLY A 549 10.79 -0.04 20.89
C GLY A 549 11.00 -1.24 21.82
N ARG A 550 9.96 -1.95 22.27
CA ARG A 550 10.11 -3.23 22.99
C ARG A 550 10.04 -4.42 22.04
N ALA A 551 10.72 -5.51 22.37
CA ALA A 551 10.59 -6.75 21.61
C ALA A 551 9.15 -7.30 21.69
N MET A 552 8.66 -7.77 20.55
CA MET A 552 7.42 -8.54 20.46
C MET A 552 7.63 -9.92 21.10
N SER A 553 6.62 -10.41 21.81
CA SER A 553 6.72 -11.65 22.58
C SER A 553 5.42 -12.43 22.56
N GLN A 554 5.44 -13.67 23.08
CA GLN A 554 4.24 -14.51 23.15
C GLN A 554 3.09 -13.88 23.95
N SER A 555 3.37 -13.00 24.93
CA SER A 555 2.30 -12.34 25.69
C SER A 555 1.51 -11.32 24.87
N ASP A 556 2.00 -10.94 23.70
CA ASP A 556 1.26 -10.10 22.76
C ASP A 556 0.20 -10.89 21.98
N PHE A 557 0.14 -12.23 22.14
CA PHE A 557 -0.64 -13.14 21.30
C PHE A 557 -1.58 -14.06 22.08
N VAL A 558 -2.77 -14.28 21.52
CA VAL A 558 -3.66 -15.41 21.86
C VAL A 558 -3.31 -16.60 20.96
N VAL A 559 -2.78 -17.68 21.53
CA VAL A 559 -2.27 -18.84 20.77
C VAL A 559 -2.98 -20.12 21.18
N ASP A 560 -3.55 -20.86 20.22
CA ASP A 560 -3.92 -22.27 20.46
C ASP A 560 -2.69 -23.17 20.27
N THR A 561 -2.01 -23.44 21.38
CA THR A 561 -0.74 -24.20 21.39
C THR A 561 -0.86 -25.63 20.85
N ARG A 562 -2.07 -26.19 20.75
CA ARG A 562 -2.30 -27.53 20.18
C ARG A 562 -2.24 -27.52 18.66
N THR A 563 -2.54 -26.40 18.04
CA THR A 563 -2.65 -26.23 16.59
C THR A 563 -1.54 -25.35 16.01
N VAL A 564 -0.72 -24.72 16.87
CA VAL A 564 0.44 -23.89 16.50
C VAL A 564 1.76 -24.45 17.07
N PRO A 565 2.17 -25.69 16.72
CA PRO A 565 3.39 -26.27 17.26
C PRO A 565 4.66 -25.60 16.70
N GLY A 566 5.68 -25.47 17.54
CA GLY A 566 6.98 -24.95 17.12
C GLY A 566 7.03 -23.43 16.89
N LEU A 567 6.04 -22.67 17.40
CA LEU A 567 6.07 -21.21 17.42
C LEU A 567 7.33 -20.70 18.13
N LYS A 568 8.05 -19.78 17.49
CA LYS A 568 9.25 -19.14 18.04
C LYS A 568 9.14 -17.62 17.94
N PHE A 569 9.59 -16.95 18.99
CA PHE A 569 9.84 -15.52 19.00
C PHE A 569 11.35 -15.28 19.01
N GLU A 570 11.82 -14.45 18.09
CA GLU A 570 13.22 -14.04 17.97
C GLU A 570 13.36 -12.53 18.24
N GLU A 571 14.58 -12.10 18.55
CA GLU A 571 14.91 -10.68 18.65
C GLU A 571 14.87 -10.04 17.25
N ALA A 572 14.29 -8.85 17.15
CA ALA A 572 14.32 -8.04 15.94
C ALA A 572 15.41 -6.97 16.05
N VAL A 573 16.20 -6.83 14.99
CA VAL A 573 17.15 -5.73 14.83
C VAL A 573 16.58 -4.80 13.77
N ASP A 574 16.38 -3.54 14.15
CA ASP A 574 15.98 -2.50 13.21
C ASP A 574 17.06 -2.32 12.15
N PRO A 575 16.77 -2.58 10.85
CA PRO A 575 17.76 -2.41 9.78
C PRO A 575 18.13 -0.94 9.56
N HIS A 576 17.33 -0.01 10.10
CA HIS A 576 17.57 1.43 10.06
C HIS A 576 17.58 1.98 11.49
N PRO A 577 18.60 1.69 12.32
CA PRO A 577 18.64 2.25 13.67
C PRO A 577 18.80 3.78 13.60
N ILE A 578 18.08 4.51 14.44
CA ILE A 578 18.27 5.96 14.54
C ILE A 578 19.65 6.28 15.16
N PRO A 579 20.29 7.39 14.80
CA PRO A 579 21.58 7.75 15.37
C PRO A 579 21.44 8.08 16.86
N GLN A 580 22.54 7.95 17.61
CA GLN A 580 22.55 8.28 19.03
C GLN A 580 22.35 9.79 19.24
N TYR A 581 21.33 10.15 20.03
CA TYR A 581 21.08 11.54 20.41
C TYR A 581 22.05 12.01 21.51
N ILE A 582 22.35 13.31 21.52
CA ILE A 582 23.19 13.94 22.53
C ILE A 582 22.34 14.23 23.77
N LEU A 583 22.68 13.58 24.89
CA LEU A 583 22.00 13.81 26.18
C LEU A 583 22.52 15.08 26.85
N HIS A 584 21.59 15.94 27.23
CA HIS A 584 21.77 17.04 28.17
C HIS A 584 20.95 16.73 29.41
N ALA A 585 21.60 16.13 30.42
CA ALA A 585 20.95 15.73 31.65
C ALA A 585 20.54 16.92 32.52
N ASP A 586 19.44 16.76 33.27
CA ASP A 586 18.88 17.78 34.17
C ASP A 586 18.60 19.12 33.45
N ARG A 587 18.04 19.01 32.23
CA ARG A 587 17.74 20.14 31.35
C ARG A 587 16.31 20.11 30.84
N ASN A 588 15.82 21.30 30.52
CA ASN A 588 14.54 21.49 29.85
C ASN A 588 14.67 22.49 28.69
N ALA A 589 13.90 22.28 27.62
CA ALA A 589 13.95 23.05 26.38
C ALA A 589 12.60 23.67 25.98
N TYR A 590 11.68 23.90 26.93
CA TYR A 590 10.35 24.47 26.67
C TYR A 590 10.40 25.83 25.95
N THR A 591 9.27 26.25 25.38
CA THR A 591 9.13 27.55 24.71
C THR A 591 9.56 28.71 25.64
N GLY A 592 10.65 29.38 25.29
CA GLY A 592 11.29 30.43 26.10
C GLY A 592 12.63 30.02 26.73
N SER A 593 12.96 28.73 26.70
CA SER A 593 14.18 28.14 27.28
C SER A 593 14.94 27.31 26.26
N GLY A 594 15.26 27.92 25.12
CA GLY A 594 16.09 27.30 24.10
C GLY A 594 15.38 26.26 23.24
N GLY A 595 14.06 26.23 23.16
CA GLY A 595 13.34 25.42 22.17
C GLY A 595 11.95 25.97 21.88
N THR A 596 11.28 25.40 20.88
CA THR A 596 9.89 25.69 20.51
C THR A 596 9.08 24.40 20.48
N ASN A 597 7.92 24.39 21.16
CA ASN A 597 7.10 23.20 21.27
C ASN A 597 6.54 22.77 19.90
N ILE A 598 6.71 21.49 19.54
CA ILE A 598 5.94 20.84 18.48
C ILE A 598 4.74 20.12 19.10
N ASP A 599 5.00 19.32 20.14
CA ASP A 599 3.95 18.69 20.93
C ASP A 599 3.33 19.73 21.87
N GLN A 600 2.01 19.88 21.79
CA GLN A 600 1.26 20.76 22.70
C GLN A 600 1.20 20.16 24.11
N ASP A 601 0.99 18.84 24.18
CA ASP A 601 0.87 18.06 25.40
C ASP A 601 1.92 16.96 25.41
N GLY A 602 2.30 16.54 26.61
CA GLY A 602 3.25 15.45 26.79
C GLY A 602 2.66 14.12 26.32
N VAL A 603 3.44 13.37 25.55
CA VAL A 603 3.03 12.05 25.06
C VAL A 603 3.71 10.98 25.89
N ALA A 604 2.90 10.08 26.46
CA ALA A 604 3.41 8.92 27.17
C ALA A 604 4.21 8.03 26.21
N VAL A 605 5.42 7.67 26.65
CA VAL A 605 6.34 6.75 25.96
C VAL A 605 6.84 5.71 26.95
N ARG A 606 7.55 4.69 26.49
CA ARG A 606 8.16 3.66 27.34
C ARG A 606 9.58 3.99 27.76
N SER A 607 10.28 4.82 26.97
CA SER A 607 11.69 5.12 27.18
C SER A 607 12.09 6.40 26.45
N SER A 608 13.24 6.95 26.83
CA SER A 608 13.89 8.03 26.07
C SER A 608 14.24 7.60 24.64
N SER A 609 14.57 6.33 24.40
CA SER A 609 14.80 5.80 23.05
C SER A 609 13.56 5.97 22.16
N GLN A 610 12.38 5.58 22.64
CA GLN A 610 11.12 5.83 21.92
C GLN A 610 10.86 7.33 21.72
N CYS A 611 11.19 8.16 22.72
CA CYS A 611 11.08 9.62 22.60
C CYS A 611 11.96 10.17 21.46
N THR A 612 13.23 9.78 21.38
CA THR A 612 14.14 10.18 20.30
C THR A 612 13.72 9.64 18.93
N TYR A 613 13.11 8.45 18.89
CA TYR A 613 12.55 7.89 17.68
C TYR A 613 11.42 8.77 17.12
N ARG A 614 10.48 9.22 17.97
CA ARG A 614 9.40 10.14 17.58
C ARG A 614 9.93 11.44 16.97
N CYS A 615 11.05 11.95 17.46
CA CYS A 615 11.68 13.13 16.88
C CYS A 615 12.37 12.83 15.56
N HIS A 616 13.00 11.67 15.44
CA HIS A 616 13.72 11.33 14.22
C HIS A 616 12.78 11.14 13.01
N THR A 617 11.54 10.73 13.23
CA THR A 617 10.51 10.61 12.17
C THR A 617 9.86 11.93 11.79
N ASP A 618 9.90 12.94 12.67
CA ASP A 618 9.38 14.29 12.44
C ASP A 618 10.48 15.19 11.84
N TRP A 619 10.29 15.59 10.60
CA TRP A 619 11.25 16.38 9.84
C TRP A 619 11.43 17.81 10.36
N SER A 620 10.54 18.27 11.24
CA SER A 620 10.65 19.56 11.92
C SER A 620 11.35 19.48 13.28
N CYS A 621 11.65 18.28 13.79
CA CYS A 621 12.14 18.09 15.15
C CYS A 621 13.67 18.15 15.26
N ASP A 622 14.12 18.84 16.31
CA ASP A 622 15.53 19.11 16.61
C ASP A 622 15.98 18.37 17.87
N CYS A 623 15.11 18.31 18.88
CA CYS A 623 15.35 17.65 20.14
C CYS A 623 14.05 17.19 20.79
N VAL A 624 14.18 16.40 21.86
CA VAL A 624 13.05 16.04 22.72
C VAL A 624 13.34 16.35 24.17
N VAL A 625 12.31 16.74 24.91
CA VAL A 625 12.30 16.78 26.36
C VAL A 625 11.67 15.48 26.86
N PHE A 626 12.34 14.78 27.75
CA PHE A 626 11.87 13.53 28.35
C PHE A 626 11.81 13.69 29.86
N GLN A 627 10.69 13.29 30.47
CA GLN A 627 10.50 13.25 31.91
C GLN A 627 10.64 11.81 32.41
N PRO A 628 11.76 11.43 33.05
CA PRO A 628 12.00 10.04 33.44
C PRO A 628 10.98 9.50 34.45
N SER A 629 10.48 10.34 35.35
CA SER A 629 9.61 9.93 36.47
C SER A 629 8.27 9.34 36.04
N ASN A 630 7.74 9.76 34.89
CA ASN A 630 6.45 9.30 34.36
C ASN A 630 6.54 8.86 32.88
N SER A 631 7.74 8.87 32.29
CA SER A 631 8.00 8.53 30.90
C SER A 631 7.17 9.34 29.91
N VAL A 632 7.10 10.66 30.11
CA VAL A 632 6.42 11.58 29.19
C VAL A 632 7.44 12.30 28.31
N CYS A 633 7.07 12.52 27.05
CA CYS A 633 7.95 13.03 25.99
C CYS A 633 7.31 14.20 25.25
N TRP A 634 8.10 15.22 24.93
CA TRP A 634 7.72 16.35 24.08
C TRP A 634 8.73 16.54 22.95
N LYS A 635 8.23 16.58 21.70
CA LYS A 635 9.02 16.99 20.54
C LYS A 635 9.20 18.50 20.49
N MET A 636 10.41 18.93 20.16
CA MET A 636 10.84 20.32 20.14
C MET A 636 11.57 20.64 18.83
N ARG A 637 11.42 21.87 18.35
CA ARG A 637 12.21 22.44 17.24
C ARG A 637 12.99 23.67 17.71
N ASP A 638 13.89 24.15 16.85
CA ASP A 638 14.72 25.33 17.10
C ASP A 638 15.50 25.19 18.43
N CYS A 639 16.01 24.00 18.69
CA CYS A 639 16.66 23.70 19.97
C CYS A 639 18.06 24.32 20.04
N ASP A 640 18.30 25.14 21.06
CA ASP A 640 19.57 25.80 21.36
C ASP A 640 20.06 25.41 22.76
N PRO A 641 21.08 24.53 22.86
CA PRO A 641 21.60 24.05 24.14
C PRO A 641 22.17 25.14 25.02
N ALA A 642 22.58 26.28 24.46
CA ALA A 642 23.11 27.41 25.23
C ALA A 642 22.03 28.08 26.10
N ASN A 643 20.75 27.87 25.77
CA ASN A 643 19.60 28.50 26.40
C ASN A 643 18.71 27.50 27.17
N PHE A 644 19.11 26.23 27.29
CA PHE A 644 18.35 25.24 28.07
C PHE A 644 18.33 25.60 29.55
N ASP A 645 17.14 25.51 30.15
CA ASP A 645 16.95 25.72 31.57
C ASP A 645 17.53 24.55 32.38
N THR A 646 17.84 24.77 33.66
CA THR A 646 18.28 23.69 34.56
C THR A 646 17.05 23.14 35.30
N ASP A 647 16.76 21.85 35.13
CA ASP A 647 15.60 21.20 35.76
C ASP A 647 15.88 19.70 35.90
N ASP A 648 16.00 19.21 37.14
CA ASP A 648 16.34 17.82 37.46
C ASP A 648 15.20 16.82 37.21
N ASN A 649 14.03 17.31 36.79
CA ASN A 649 12.90 16.47 36.43
C ASN A 649 12.93 16.04 34.96
N PHE A 650 13.80 16.63 34.14
CA PHE A 650 13.81 16.43 32.70
C PHE A 650 15.21 16.21 32.14
N ASP A 651 15.25 15.47 31.04
CA ASP A 651 16.42 15.32 30.18
C ASP A 651 16.08 15.85 28.79
N VAL A 652 17.04 16.53 28.15
CA VAL A 652 16.94 16.89 26.74
C VAL A 652 17.82 15.97 25.90
N TYR A 653 17.25 15.37 24.87
CA TYR A 653 17.99 14.59 23.88
C TYR A 653 17.98 15.34 22.56
N MET A 654 19.15 15.78 22.10
CA MET A 654 19.32 16.54 20.87
C MET A 654 19.70 15.64 19.69
N ARG A 655 19.03 15.84 18.55
CA ARG A 655 19.33 15.13 17.30
C ARG A 655 20.72 15.53 16.81
N PRO A 656 21.57 14.58 16.38
CA PRO A 656 22.87 14.90 15.81
C PRO A 656 22.76 15.85 14.61
N GLY A 657 23.65 16.84 14.55
CA GLY A 657 23.67 17.85 13.49
C GLY A 657 22.67 19.00 13.64
N SER A 658 21.87 19.04 14.72
CA SER A 658 20.92 20.13 14.98
C SER A 658 21.53 21.37 15.65
N SER A 659 22.86 21.52 15.71
CA SER A 659 23.49 22.67 16.39
C SER A 659 23.10 23.99 15.73
N ALA A 660 22.40 24.84 16.49
CA ALA A 660 22.02 26.18 16.11
C ALA A 660 23.27 27.01 15.74
N GLY A 661 23.55 27.17 14.45
CA GLY A 661 24.56 28.13 13.98
C GLY A 661 25.56 27.64 12.93
N THR A 662 25.57 26.36 12.56
CA THR A 662 26.40 25.88 11.45
C THR A 662 25.49 25.37 10.33
N ASN A 663 25.46 26.09 9.20
CA ASN A 663 24.89 25.62 7.92
C ASN A 663 25.68 24.43 7.32
N ASP A 664 26.24 23.55 8.16
CA ASP A 664 26.94 22.38 7.69
C ASP A 664 25.89 21.36 7.26
N SER A 665 25.67 21.28 5.95
CA SER A 665 24.88 20.22 5.32
C SER A 665 25.37 18.87 5.86
N PRO A 666 24.48 18.01 6.39
CA PRO A 666 24.88 16.68 6.81
C PRO A 666 25.45 15.93 5.60
N SER A 667 26.71 15.52 5.69
CA SER A 667 27.31 14.62 4.70
C SER A 667 26.57 13.29 4.79
N ILE A 668 25.74 12.97 3.80
CA ILE A 668 25.05 11.68 3.73
C ILE A 668 26.11 10.58 3.57
N PRO A 669 26.20 9.59 4.46
CA PRO A 669 26.95 8.38 4.16
C PRO A 669 26.28 7.73 2.95
N LEU A 670 27.02 7.63 1.84
CA LEU A 670 26.62 6.88 0.65
C LEU A 670 26.37 5.42 1.06
N TYR A 671 25.15 5.10 1.49
CA TYR A 671 24.72 3.73 1.58
C TYR A 671 24.59 3.21 0.15
N SER A 672 25.44 2.24 -0.17
CA SER A 672 25.34 1.41 -1.36
C SER A 672 23.93 0.83 -1.44
N THR A 673 23.09 1.43 -2.28
CA THR A 673 21.79 0.87 -2.67
C THR A 673 22.03 -0.48 -3.33
N ALA A 674 21.47 -1.55 -2.75
CA ALA A 674 21.38 -2.87 -3.37
C ALA A 674 20.28 -2.90 -4.44
#